data_AF-A0A3B3CU70-F1
#
_entry.id   AF-A0A3B3CU70-F1
#
_cell.length_a   1.000
_cell.length_b   1.000
_cell.length_c   1.000
_cell.angle_alpha   90.00
_cell.angle_beta   90.00
_cell.angle_gamma   90.00
#
_symmetry.space_group_name_H-M   'P 1'
#
loop_
_entity.id
_entity.type
_entity.pdbx_description
1 polymer ?
#
loop_
_entity_poly.entity_id
_entity_poly.type
_entity_poly.pdbx_seq_one_letter_code
_entity_poly.pdbx_strand_id
1 'polypeptide(L)'
;MQKCVFCLFVSGASQSSVYSGKELDFALFVHSVSVLGKLIVYSNGRKLFPIRIRKHKEPVTLTDLLVILINIMYHHPKPLHSDASHSDSLSPGGLVMELLWMLCEQPDCAAECLHQTAVMEKLLAPVVALQSGQQSTLKSPAATLTLIADILARIANTDRGLALFLYEENIAGPQGERACAAHIIAQFTLRLLGNGLPSLSGSAVSHSVCGAFIFVCWQMYNTCEGLQVLEPYGLHKAIASAWRKTSSLPERTSETSSHEMTDELIWEETLLDSLLSFAATPRGLLLLQQTGALTQCVSYMFSRFTKKLQVSRCEKFGYGVMVTQVASTAPGIVALRDSGFIQELLVQLWSALECGSDDLQLAVPKPTSMDPIDRSCLKPFLSLVNLLSSSQSVWELLYQQPLPNKSEYSLREMPSSIPDLIDRLIAVNSDVKIHSLFHYEQSHTFGLRLLNVLCCSLDSFLLLENQYNICSMLLQSQRDNITNPDINEGAVIVDGLSVERNHVLVRVGVVGGPSERRLPLRSLQEGEQPYPWPMVLSYPVPNFYTLDPPEIPHTSQSCEISAFLTSSKDSESEESWLKKCQKLFCKAMMSESHNLTGNVLADLLESVVVHLSNSATECFFSSDQYKAAVKDVKNVELSRVEQLGVDICLRYGSYLKLLGGEARHHLILLLKQIKSFLSKQQRNLSSGLLTQQESYPGYDWLASSVFLIMGGDLDRSLGLLLRLSSLLVSAFIWPARIHACDHLTQEVAGSGIPPVYWCTAHYVEMLLKAELPLVHSAFRMSGFTPSQICLHWLTQCFWNYLDWREICLYLCTCVLFSPDYQVYLCVAILRHLQPDILQRTQSQELQIFLKEEPIQGFKIGDHLEFMLGLERSYRSDVLTAMKAFLKP
;
A
#
# COMPACT_ATOMS: atom_id res chain seq x y z
N MET A 1 41.81 16.34 -23.42
CA MET A 1 42.83 16.90 -22.51
C MET A 1 42.44 18.30 -22.10
N GLN A 2 41.72 18.46 -20.99
CA GLN A 2 41.60 19.76 -20.31
C GLN A 2 42.68 19.81 -19.23
N LYS A 3 43.42 20.92 -19.16
CA LYS A 3 44.45 21.18 -18.15
C LYS A 3 43.81 21.16 -16.77
N CYS A 4 44.07 20.14 -15.97
CA CYS A 4 43.82 20.16 -14.52
C CYS A 4 44.82 21.14 -13.89
N VAL A 5 44.40 22.38 -13.68
CA VAL A 5 45.08 23.31 -12.78
C VAL A 5 44.63 22.95 -11.37
N PHE A 6 45.52 22.34 -10.58
CA PHE A 6 45.32 22.15 -9.15
C PHE A 6 45.57 23.49 -8.44
N CYS A 7 44.51 24.21 -8.08
CA CYS A 7 44.57 25.24 -7.06
C CYS A 7 44.07 24.64 -5.74
N LEU A 8 45.01 24.21 -4.89
CA LEU A 8 44.75 23.94 -3.47
C LEU A 8 44.57 25.30 -2.78
N PHE A 9 43.34 25.80 -2.72
CA PHE A 9 42.99 26.91 -1.83
C PHE A 9 42.80 26.36 -0.42
N VAL A 10 43.83 26.46 0.41
CA VAL A 10 43.70 26.34 1.87
C VAL A 10 43.35 27.73 2.39
N SER A 11 42.10 27.94 2.82
CA SER A 11 41.72 29.18 3.49
C SER A 11 42.00 29.08 4.99
N GLY A 12 42.93 29.91 5.50
CA GLY A 12 42.96 30.29 6.91
C GLY A 12 44.20 29.85 7.72
N ALA A 13 45.08 30.82 7.95
CA ALA A 13 46.09 30.95 9.02
C ALA A 13 47.36 30.05 9.00
N SER A 14 48.50 30.71 8.71
CA SER A 14 49.90 30.23 8.61
C SER A 14 50.25 29.46 7.32
N GLN A 15 50.51 30.22 6.25
CA GLN A 15 51.06 29.68 5.00
C GLN A 15 52.51 29.22 5.20
N SER A 16 52.72 27.91 5.34
CA SER A 16 54.00 27.30 4.98
C SER A 16 54.03 27.12 3.46
N SER A 17 55.03 27.66 2.77
CA SER A 17 55.23 27.51 1.32
C SER A 17 55.91 26.18 0.95
N VAL A 18 55.95 25.22 1.88
CA VAL A 18 56.68 23.96 1.76
C VAL A 18 55.73 22.81 2.11
N TYR A 19 55.37 22.01 1.10
CA TYR A 19 54.64 20.77 1.34
C TYR A 19 55.56 19.76 2.02
N SER A 20 55.05 19.10 3.06
CA SER A 20 55.68 17.93 3.64
C SER A 20 55.64 16.75 2.64
N GLY A 21 56.58 15.80 2.79
CA GLY A 21 56.57 14.58 1.98
C GLY A 21 55.25 13.81 2.06
N LYS A 22 54.59 13.82 3.24
CA LYS A 22 53.28 13.19 3.44
C LYS A 22 52.16 13.87 2.65
N GLU A 23 52.18 15.19 2.54
CA GLU A 23 51.19 15.94 1.73
C GLU A 23 51.41 15.71 0.23
N LEU A 24 52.67 15.61 -0.22
CA LEU A 24 52.99 15.26 -1.60
C LEU A 24 52.56 13.84 -1.96
N ASP A 25 52.84 12.86 -1.08
CA ASP A 25 52.41 11.47 -1.25
C ASP A 25 50.87 11.37 -1.28
N PHE A 26 50.19 12.12 -0.41
CA PHE A 26 48.74 12.19 -0.41
C PHE A 26 48.19 12.85 -1.69
N ALA A 27 48.79 13.93 -2.17
CA ALA A 27 48.40 14.57 -3.43
C ALA A 27 48.55 13.62 -4.63
N LEU A 28 49.64 12.83 -4.66
CA LEU A 28 49.86 11.81 -5.69
C LEU A 28 48.81 10.68 -5.59
N PHE A 29 48.45 10.28 -4.37
CA PHE A 29 47.36 9.33 -4.13
C PHE A 29 46.01 9.87 -4.63
N VAL A 30 45.64 11.10 -4.25
CA VAL A 30 44.41 11.78 -4.70
C VAL A 30 44.33 11.81 -6.22
N HIS A 31 45.42 12.22 -6.88
CA HIS A 31 45.49 12.25 -8.33
C HIS A 31 45.28 10.85 -8.93
N SER A 32 45.97 9.85 -8.41
CA SER A 32 45.89 8.47 -8.90
C SER A 32 44.48 7.89 -8.76
N VAL A 33 43.86 8.05 -7.58
CA VAL A 33 42.49 7.60 -7.31
C VAL A 33 41.48 8.36 -8.18
N SER A 34 41.67 9.66 -8.41
CA SER A 34 40.79 10.46 -9.28
C SER A 34 40.85 10.01 -10.73
N VAL A 35 42.06 9.71 -11.25
CA VAL A 35 42.24 9.21 -12.62
C VAL A 35 41.64 7.81 -12.77
N LEU A 36 41.98 6.90 -11.85
CA LEU A 36 41.43 5.54 -11.84
C LEU A 36 39.91 5.57 -11.71
N GLY A 37 39.38 6.41 -10.82
CA GLY A 37 37.95 6.55 -10.61
C GLY A 37 37.23 6.99 -11.87
N LYS A 38 37.71 8.05 -12.53
CA LYS A 38 37.15 8.48 -13.83
C LYS A 38 37.23 7.38 -14.88
N LEU A 39 38.33 6.63 -14.92
CA LEU A 39 38.52 5.55 -15.89
C LEU A 39 37.54 4.39 -15.65
N ILE A 40 37.27 4.02 -14.40
CA ILE A 40 36.32 2.95 -14.05
C ILE A 40 34.86 3.34 -14.34
N VAL A 41 34.50 4.61 -14.18
CA VAL A 41 33.14 5.11 -14.46
C VAL A 41 32.71 4.86 -15.90
N TYR A 42 33.63 5.02 -16.85
CA TYR A 42 33.33 4.84 -18.27
C TYR A 42 33.52 3.39 -18.72
N SER A 43 32.55 2.86 -19.46
CA SER A 43 32.56 1.48 -20.00
C SER A 43 33.83 1.14 -20.79
N ASN A 44 34.31 2.06 -21.64
CA ASN A 44 35.54 1.86 -22.39
C ASN A 44 36.80 1.91 -21.52
N GLY A 45 36.76 2.61 -20.39
CA GLY A 45 37.87 2.59 -19.44
C GLY A 45 37.94 1.26 -18.69
N ARG A 46 36.80 0.68 -18.31
CA ARG A 46 36.76 -0.68 -17.71
C ARG A 46 37.35 -1.76 -18.61
N LYS A 47 37.17 -1.64 -19.94
CA LYS A 47 37.78 -2.55 -20.93
C LYS A 47 39.32 -2.52 -20.98
N LEU A 48 39.97 -1.54 -20.33
CA LEU A 48 41.43 -1.51 -20.20
C LEU A 48 41.95 -2.54 -19.20
N PHE A 49 41.07 -3.10 -18.36
CA PHE A 49 41.41 -4.19 -17.45
C PHE A 49 41.24 -5.54 -18.15
N PRO A 50 42.11 -6.53 -17.86
CA PRO A 50 43.14 -6.48 -16.81
C PRO A 50 44.44 -5.77 -17.25
N ILE A 51 45.08 -5.03 -16.34
CA ILE A 51 46.28 -4.21 -16.62
C ILE A 51 47.55 -4.94 -16.16
N ARG A 52 48.56 -5.04 -17.03
CA ARG A 52 49.88 -5.57 -16.67
C ARG A 52 50.74 -4.49 -16.00
N ILE A 53 51.05 -4.68 -14.72
CA ILE A 53 51.95 -3.80 -13.97
C ILE A 53 53.33 -4.45 -13.94
N ARG A 54 54.40 -3.71 -14.26
CA ARG A 54 55.79 -4.24 -14.32
C ARG A 54 56.26 -4.98 -13.06
N LYS A 55 55.67 -4.68 -11.89
CA LYS A 55 56.01 -5.28 -10.59
C LYS A 55 55.11 -6.45 -10.17
N HIS A 56 54.04 -6.75 -10.92
CA HIS A 56 53.15 -7.88 -10.66
C HIS A 56 53.26 -8.91 -11.80
N LYS A 57 53.39 -10.20 -11.45
CA LYS A 57 53.47 -11.28 -12.44
C LYS A 57 52.12 -11.51 -13.14
N GLU A 58 51.03 -11.37 -12.40
CA GLU A 58 49.67 -11.55 -12.92
C GLU A 58 49.06 -10.19 -13.31
N PRO A 59 48.23 -10.14 -14.37
CA PRO A 59 47.57 -8.91 -14.76
C PRO A 59 46.49 -8.56 -13.73
N VAL A 60 46.46 -7.30 -13.27
CA VAL A 60 45.52 -6.83 -12.25
C VAL A 60 44.16 -6.64 -12.89
N THR A 61 43.16 -7.41 -12.46
CA THR A 61 41.77 -7.29 -12.95
C THR A 61 41.07 -6.09 -12.33
N LEU A 62 39.88 -5.76 -12.86
CA LEU A 62 39.03 -4.72 -12.28
C LEU A 62 38.60 -5.08 -10.85
N THR A 63 38.26 -6.34 -10.62
CA THR A 63 37.91 -6.89 -9.30
C THR A 63 39.08 -6.79 -8.32
N ASP A 64 40.29 -7.11 -8.76
CA ASP A 64 41.50 -6.98 -7.92
C ASP A 64 41.73 -5.54 -7.49
N LEU A 65 41.52 -4.58 -8.40
CA LEU A 65 41.63 -3.16 -8.08
C LEU A 65 40.61 -2.74 -7.02
N LEU A 66 39.36 -3.19 -7.12
CA LEU A 66 38.32 -2.89 -6.12
C LEU A 66 38.66 -3.51 -4.75
N VAL A 67 39.18 -4.74 -4.74
CA VAL A 67 39.68 -5.39 -3.51
C VAL A 67 40.84 -4.61 -2.89
N ILE A 68 41.75 -4.07 -3.71
CA ILE A 68 42.84 -3.19 -3.25
C ILE A 68 42.29 -1.91 -2.63
N LEU A 69 41.30 -1.28 -3.27
CA LEU A 69 40.63 -0.08 -2.74
C LEU A 69 39.97 -0.39 -1.38
N ILE A 70 39.24 -1.50 -1.25
CA ILE A 70 38.64 -1.93 0.01
C ILE A 70 39.70 -2.18 1.10
N ASN A 71 40.86 -2.78 0.75
CA ASN A 71 41.95 -2.95 1.71
C ASN A 71 42.54 -1.60 2.17
N ILE A 72 42.65 -0.61 1.29
CA ILE A 72 43.10 0.75 1.66
C ILE A 72 42.13 1.36 2.68
N MET A 73 40.83 1.18 2.47
CA MET A 73 39.80 1.62 3.42
C MET A 73 39.98 0.96 4.80
N TYR A 74 40.30 -0.34 4.87
CA TYR A 74 40.53 -1.06 6.13
C TYR A 74 41.77 -0.58 6.90
N HIS A 75 42.82 -0.18 6.18
CA HIS A 75 44.08 0.23 6.78
C HIS A 75 44.16 1.71 7.16
N HIS A 76 43.28 2.54 6.59
CA HIS A 76 43.23 3.99 6.77
C HIS A 76 41.80 4.56 6.95
N PRO A 77 40.99 4.04 7.91
CA PRO A 77 39.64 4.55 8.16
C PRO A 77 39.67 5.99 8.66
N LYS A 78 38.65 6.79 8.30
CA LYS A 78 38.47 8.16 8.80
C LYS A 78 38.07 8.12 10.28
N PRO A 79 38.67 8.93 11.18
CA PRO A 79 38.24 8.99 12.58
C PRO A 79 36.81 9.55 12.71
N LEU A 80 36.01 8.98 13.62
CA LEU A 80 34.60 9.30 13.85
C LEU A 80 34.36 10.67 14.53
N HIS A 81 35.36 11.19 15.24
CA HIS A 81 35.33 12.49 15.90
C HIS A 81 36.60 13.27 15.53
N SER A 82 36.47 14.31 14.70
CA SER A 82 37.45 15.40 14.71
C SER A 82 36.89 16.49 15.61
N ASP A 83 37.44 16.65 16.80
CA ASP A 83 37.30 17.88 17.56
C ASP A 83 37.54 19.07 16.63
N ALA A 84 36.73 20.11 16.80
CA ALA A 84 36.68 21.34 16.02
C ALA A 84 38.00 22.14 16.07
N SER A 85 39.06 21.57 15.52
CA SER A 85 40.34 22.18 15.23
C SER A 85 40.59 22.05 13.73
N HIS A 86 40.73 23.20 13.08
CA HIS A 86 40.70 23.39 11.63
C HIS A 86 41.91 22.82 10.86
N SER A 87 42.18 21.51 10.97
CA SER A 87 43.03 20.81 10.01
C SER A 87 42.24 19.69 9.35
N ASP A 88 41.86 19.87 8.08
CA ASP A 88 41.32 18.79 7.25
C ASP A 88 42.31 17.63 7.23
N SER A 89 42.00 16.56 7.97
CA SER A 89 42.88 15.40 8.08
C SER A 89 43.01 14.69 6.72
N LEU A 90 44.24 14.44 6.26
CA LEU A 90 44.54 13.64 5.06
C LEU A 90 43.96 12.23 5.23
N SER A 91 42.82 11.91 4.60
CA SER A 91 42.13 10.61 4.78
C SER A 91 42.09 9.80 3.46
N PRO A 92 43.04 8.89 3.22
CA PRO A 92 43.01 8.00 2.05
C PRO A 92 41.75 7.14 2.00
N GLY A 93 41.30 6.60 3.14
CA GLY A 93 40.08 5.80 3.22
C GLY A 93 38.82 6.61 2.88
N GLY A 94 38.77 7.89 3.25
CA GLY A 94 37.67 8.78 2.88
C GLY A 94 37.58 8.99 1.37
N LEU A 95 38.71 9.23 0.68
CA LEU A 95 38.72 9.37 -0.79
C LEU A 95 38.31 8.09 -1.51
N VAL A 96 38.75 6.94 -1.01
CA VAL A 96 38.36 5.64 -1.58
C VAL A 96 36.88 5.40 -1.38
N MET A 97 36.33 5.72 -0.20
CA MET A 97 34.90 5.63 0.07
C MET A 97 34.09 6.50 -0.90
N GLU A 98 34.45 7.77 -1.10
CA GLU A 98 33.79 8.66 -2.07
C GLU A 98 33.82 8.07 -3.50
N LEU A 99 34.95 7.46 -3.88
CA LEU A 99 35.04 6.75 -5.16
C LEU A 99 34.06 5.57 -5.21
N LEU A 100 34.06 4.69 -4.21
CA LEU A 100 33.16 3.53 -4.17
C LEU A 100 31.69 3.97 -4.17
N TRP A 101 31.34 5.06 -3.48
CA TRP A 101 30.00 5.65 -3.51
C TRP A 101 29.60 6.09 -4.91
N MET A 102 30.49 6.84 -5.59
CA MET A 102 30.25 7.30 -6.95
C MET A 102 30.10 6.13 -7.94
N LEU A 103 30.79 5.00 -7.70
CA LEU A 103 30.57 3.77 -8.47
C LEU A 103 29.20 3.12 -8.18
N CYS A 104 28.70 3.16 -6.93
CA CYS A 104 27.36 2.67 -6.59
C CYS A 104 26.24 3.47 -7.27
N GLU A 105 26.41 4.78 -7.43
CA GLU A 105 25.36 5.66 -7.99
C GLU A 105 25.11 5.45 -9.48
N GLN A 106 26.02 4.77 -10.18
CA GLN A 106 25.93 4.49 -11.62
C GLN A 106 25.59 3.01 -11.85
N PRO A 107 24.35 2.65 -12.26
CA PRO A 107 23.87 1.27 -12.23
C PRO A 107 24.68 0.30 -13.11
N ASP A 108 25.06 0.72 -14.32
CA ASP A 108 25.89 -0.09 -15.23
C ASP A 108 27.31 -0.27 -14.68
N CYS A 109 27.84 0.76 -14.02
CA CYS A 109 29.17 0.69 -13.41
C CYS A 109 29.17 -0.21 -12.18
N ALA A 110 28.18 -0.07 -11.30
CA ALA A 110 28.00 -0.89 -10.11
C ALA A 110 27.90 -2.37 -10.47
N ALA A 111 27.16 -2.71 -11.53
CA ALA A 111 27.00 -4.07 -12.02
C ALA A 111 28.34 -4.74 -12.42
N GLU A 112 29.19 -4.04 -13.17
CA GLU A 112 30.48 -4.58 -13.61
C GLU A 112 31.57 -4.50 -12.53
N CYS A 113 31.38 -3.66 -11.50
CA CYS A 113 32.38 -3.38 -10.47
C CYS A 113 32.02 -4.01 -9.12
N LEU A 114 31.02 -3.45 -8.45
CA LEU A 114 30.72 -3.73 -7.04
C LEU A 114 29.83 -4.96 -6.85
N HIS A 115 29.03 -5.28 -7.86
CA HIS A 115 28.12 -6.42 -7.88
C HIS A 115 28.84 -7.74 -8.24
N GLN A 116 30.11 -7.86 -7.85
CA GLN A 116 30.95 -9.01 -8.10
C GLN A 116 31.11 -9.79 -6.79
N THR A 117 30.98 -11.11 -6.87
CA THR A 117 31.03 -12.01 -5.71
C THR A 117 32.27 -11.79 -4.83
N ALA A 118 33.45 -11.71 -5.42
CA ALA A 118 34.71 -11.51 -4.69
C ALA A 118 34.78 -10.14 -3.97
N VAL A 119 34.11 -9.12 -4.50
CA VAL A 119 34.00 -7.80 -3.85
C VAL A 119 33.08 -7.89 -2.64
N MET A 120 31.95 -8.59 -2.77
CA MET A 120 30.99 -8.82 -1.69
C MET A 120 31.59 -9.65 -0.55
N GLU A 121 32.26 -10.77 -0.88
CA GLU A 121 33.01 -11.58 0.09
C GLU A 121 34.05 -10.74 0.82
N LYS A 122 34.78 -9.89 0.10
CA LYS A 122 35.78 -9.03 0.71
C LYS A 122 35.16 -8.04 1.70
N LEU A 123 34.06 -7.38 1.32
CA LEU A 123 33.33 -6.45 2.18
C LEU A 123 32.78 -7.12 3.44
N LEU A 124 32.30 -8.36 3.34
CA LEU A 124 31.69 -9.10 4.45
C LEU A 124 32.69 -9.90 5.30
N ALA A 125 33.93 -10.12 4.83
CA ALA A 125 34.93 -10.87 5.58
C ALA A 125 35.13 -10.39 7.04
N PRO A 126 35.20 -9.07 7.33
CA PRO A 126 35.28 -8.58 8.71
C PRO A 126 34.03 -8.89 9.55
N VAL A 127 32.85 -8.89 8.94
CA VAL A 127 31.57 -9.19 9.59
C VAL A 127 31.53 -10.66 10.00
N VAL A 128 31.87 -11.56 9.08
CA VAL A 128 31.94 -13.01 9.32
C VAL A 128 32.98 -13.34 10.40
N ALA A 129 34.16 -12.73 10.33
CA ALA A 129 35.23 -12.92 11.33
C ALA A 129 34.74 -12.55 12.75
N LEU A 130 34.09 -11.39 12.89
CA LEU A 130 33.53 -10.95 14.18
C LEU A 130 32.38 -11.85 14.67
N GLN A 131 31.54 -12.36 13.77
CA GLN A 131 30.52 -13.35 14.13
C GLN A 131 31.12 -14.67 14.59
N SER A 132 32.24 -15.10 14.01
CA SER A 132 32.94 -16.32 14.43
C SER A 132 33.76 -16.17 15.72
N GLY A 133 33.79 -14.98 16.32
CA GLY A 133 34.55 -14.70 17.55
C GLY A 133 36.05 -14.53 17.33
N GLN A 134 36.49 -14.32 16.09
CA GLN A 134 37.90 -14.06 15.79
C GLN A 134 38.31 -12.64 16.20
N GLN A 135 39.57 -12.48 16.66
CA GLN A 135 40.12 -11.16 16.98
C GLN A 135 40.23 -10.30 15.71
N SER A 136 39.70 -9.09 15.74
CA SER A 136 39.72 -8.20 14.58
C SER A 136 41.15 -7.71 14.29
N THR A 137 41.65 -7.92 13.07
CA THR A 137 42.91 -7.35 12.57
C THR A 137 42.78 -5.87 12.15
N LEU A 138 41.62 -5.25 12.40
CA LEU A 138 41.29 -3.88 11.98
C LEU A 138 41.87 -2.85 12.95
N LYS A 139 42.47 -1.77 12.41
CA LYS A 139 43.04 -0.68 13.22
C LYS A 139 41.97 0.13 13.97
N SER A 140 40.82 0.38 13.33
CA SER A 140 39.64 1.01 13.94
C SER A 140 38.40 0.21 13.52
N PRO A 141 38.00 -0.82 14.29
CA PRO A 141 36.91 -1.71 13.94
C PRO A 141 35.60 -0.96 13.69
N ALA A 142 35.21 -0.05 14.57
CA ALA A 142 33.95 0.68 14.46
C ALA A 142 33.86 1.57 13.22
N ALA A 143 34.87 2.44 13.00
CA ALA A 143 34.89 3.31 11.83
C ALA A 143 34.89 2.51 10.52
N THR A 144 35.66 1.40 10.48
CA THR A 144 35.73 0.54 9.29
C THR A 144 34.39 -0.16 9.03
N LEU A 145 33.74 -0.67 10.08
CA LEU A 145 32.44 -1.33 9.98
C LEU A 145 31.33 -0.38 9.53
N THR A 146 31.33 0.86 10.01
CA THR A 146 30.38 1.88 9.54
C THR A 146 30.58 2.19 8.06
N LEU A 147 31.83 2.28 7.58
CA LEU A 147 32.13 2.47 6.15
C LEU A 147 31.67 1.28 5.29
N ILE A 148 31.90 0.05 5.78
CA ILE A 148 31.43 -1.17 5.12
C ILE A 148 29.90 -1.16 5.01
N ALA A 149 29.21 -0.92 6.12
CA ALA A 149 27.76 -0.87 6.16
C ALA A 149 27.20 0.18 5.18
N ASP A 150 27.84 1.35 5.11
CA ASP A 150 27.40 2.43 4.23
C ASP A 150 27.55 2.08 2.72
N ILE A 151 28.61 1.34 2.35
CA ILE A 151 28.76 0.78 0.99
C ILE A 151 27.70 -0.30 0.73
N LEU A 152 27.52 -1.23 1.67
CA LEU A 152 26.55 -2.33 1.55
C LEU A 152 25.12 -1.79 1.40
N ALA A 153 24.75 -0.75 2.15
CA ALA A 153 23.44 -0.12 2.04
C ALA A 153 23.20 0.47 0.64
N ARG A 154 24.20 1.13 0.04
CA ARG A 154 24.08 1.64 -1.34
C ARG A 154 23.96 0.53 -2.38
N ILE A 155 24.67 -0.58 -2.21
CA ILE A 155 24.54 -1.74 -3.09
C ILE A 155 23.12 -2.32 -2.97
N ALA A 156 22.65 -2.55 -1.74
CA ALA A 156 21.32 -3.09 -1.44
C ALA A 156 20.16 -2.20 -1.92
N ASN A 157 20.37 -0.89 -2.07
CA ASN A 157 19.37 0.05 -2.60
C ASN A 157 19.14 -0.07 -4.13
N THR A 158 19.98 -0.81 -4.85
CA THR A 158 19.80 -1.04 -6.30
C THR A 158 19.15 -2.39 -6.56
N ASP A 159 18.30 -2.53 -7.58
CA ASP A 159 17.60 -3.80 -7.84
C ASP A 159 18.56 -4.97 -8.11
N ARG A 160 19.61 -4.74 -8.91
CA ARG A 160 20.65 -5.75 -9.17
C ARG A 160 21.45 -6.06 -7.90
N GLY A 161 21.80 -5.06 -7.11
CA GLY A 161 22.55 -5.26 -5.87
C GLY A 161 21.71 -5.99 -4.81
N LEU A 162 20.43 -5.66 -4.67
CA LEU A 162 19.50 -6.38 -3.80
C LEU A 162 19.39 -7.85 -4.19
N ALA A 163 19.25 -8.16 -5.48
CA ALA A 163 19.20 -9.54 -5.96
C ALA A 163 20.43 -10.36 -5.54
N LEU A 164 21.63 -9.76 -5.54
CA LEU A 164 22.84 -10.41 -5.01
C LEU A 164 22.73 -10.74 -3.52
N PHE A 165 22.09 -9.88 -2.73
CA PHE A 165 21.97 -10.10 -1.30
C PHE A 165 20.97 -11.20 -0.96
N LEU A 166 19.91 -11.34 -1.78
CA LEU A 166 18.80 -12.23 -1.51
C LEU A 166 19.01 -13.64 -2.09
N TYR A 167 19.57 -13.76 -3.31
CA TYR A 167 19.54 -15.02 -4.06
C TYR A 167 20.91 -15.68 -4.28
N GLU A 168 22.02 -14.95 -4.14
CA GLU A 168 23.34 -15.53 -4.37
C GLU A 168 23.95 -16.17 -3.12
N GLU A 169 23.94 -17.51 -3.06
CA GLU A 169 24.61 -18.32 -2.03
C GLU A 169 26.13 -18.43 -2.27
N ASN A 170 26.80 -17.29 -2.32
CA ASN A 170 28.21 -17.25 -2.70
C ASN A 170 29.17 -16.97 -1.54
N ILE A 171 28.69 -16.68 -0.33
CA ILE A 171 29.56 -16.25 0.77
C ILE A 171 29.72 -17.37 1.80
N ALA A 172 30.97 -17.66 2.18
CA ALA A 172 31.26 -18.57 3.28
C ALA A 172 30.80 -17.96 4.63
N GLY A 173 29.76 -18.54 5.21
CA GLY A 173 29.22 -18.15 6.50
C GLY A 173 30.14 -18.52 7.68
N PRO A 174 29.81 -18.09 8.90
CA PRO A 174 30.65 -18.29 10.10
C PRO A 174 30.85 -19.76 10.49
N GLN A 175 30.01 -20.68 10.00
CA GLN A 175 30.13 -22.13 10.19
C GLN A 175 30.68 -22.86 8.95
N GLY A 176 31.09 -22.14 7.90
CA GLY A 176 31.59 -22.70 6.64
C GLY A 176 30.51 -23.08 5.62
N GLU A 177 29.24 -22.94 5.96
CA GLU A 177 28.11 -23.10 5.02
C GLU A 177 28.04 -21.89 4.08
N ARG A 178 27.66 -22.11 2.81
CA ARG A 178 27.38 -21.00 1.90
C ARG A 178 26.04 -20.38 2.25
N ALA A 179 26.02 -19.06 2.43
CA ALA A 179 24.82 -18.31 2.76
C ALA A 179 24.73 -17.03 1.93
N CYS A 180 23.51 -16.55 1.69
CA CYS A 180 23.29 -15.24 1.08
C CYS A 180 23.75 -14.11 2.02
N ALA A 181 24.17 -12.98 1.45
CA ALA A 181 24.65 -11.82 2.22
C ALA A 181 23.60 -11.31 3.21
N ALA A 182 22.32 -11.30 2.81
CA ALA A 182 21.21 -10.85 3.64
C ALA A 182 21.15 -11.60 4.98
N HIS A 183 21.31 -12.92 4.96
CA HIS A 183 21.29 -13.78 6.14
C HIS A 183 22.45 -13.46 7.11
N ILE A 184 23.67 -13.29 6.58
CA ILE A 184 24.86 -12.95 7.37
C ILE A 184 24.67 -11.59 8.05
N ILE A 185 24.21 -10.60 7.29
CA ILE A 185 23.99 -9.23 7.79
C ILE A 185 22.90 -9.20 8.85
N ALA A 186 21.76 -9.87 8.62
CA ALA A 186 20.66 -9.91 9.58
C ALA A 186 21.07 -10.55 10.91
N GLN A 187 21.80 -11.67 10.87
CA GLN A 187 22.35 -12.31 12.07
C GLN A 187 23.34 -11.40 12.80
N PHE A 188 24.15 -10.64 12.06
CA PHE A 188 25.11 -9.69 12.64
C PHE A 188 24.37 -8.57 13.36
N THR A 189 23.39 -7.96 12.71
CA THR A 189 22.56 -6.90 13.27
C THR A 189 21.82 -7.37 14.53
N LEU A 190 21.25 -8.58 14.53
CA LEU A 190 20.63 -9.16 15.72
C LEU A 190 21.59 -9.29 16.91
N ARG A 191 22.84 -9.72 16.65
CA ARG A 191 23.86 -9.81 17.71
C ARG A 191 24.24 -8.43 18.25
N LEU A 192 24.32 -7.42 17.38
CA LEU A 192 24.56 -6.04 17.79
C LEU A 192 23.43 -5.46 18.64
N LEU A 193 22.17 -5.73 18.28
CA LEU A 193 20.97 -5.31 19.05
C LEU A 193 20.83 -6.01 20.41
N GLY A 194 21.40 -7.21 20.55
CA GLY A 194 21.34 -8.02 21.77
C GLY A 194 22.41 -7.64 22.81
N ASN A 195 23.39 -8.51 22.99
CA ASN A 195 24.40 -8.40 24.06
C ASN A 195 25.65 -7.59 23.64
N GLY A 196 25.64 -7.00 22.44
CA GLY A 196 26.81 -6.36 21.84
C GLY A 196 27.93 -7.37 21.51
N LEU A 197 28.96 -6.91 20.81
CA LEU A 197 30.18 -7.70 20.57
C LEU A 197 31.24 -7.27 21.59
N PRO A 198 31.87 -8.21 22.34
CA PRO A 198 32.90 -7.87 23.34
C PRO A 198 34.08 -7.06 22.77
N SER A 199 34.35 -7.19 21.48
CA SER A 199 35.41 -6.48 20.74
C SER A 199 35.09 -5.03 20.38
N LEU A 200 33.85 -4.57 20.59
CA LEU A 200 33.37 -3.21 20.33
C LEU A 200 32.92 -2.58 21.66
N SER A 201 33.86 -2.36 22.58
CA SER A 201 33.58 -1.80 23.91
C SER A 201 33.44 -0.27 23.87
N GLY A 202 32.24 0.23 24.21
CA GLY A 202 31.85 1.65 24.28
C GLY A 202 30.44 1.87 23.75
N SER A 203 29.53 2.46 24.53
CA SER A 203 28.09 2.56 24.19
C SER A 203 27.85 3.33 22.88
N ALA A 204 28.43 4.52 22.73
CA ALA A 204 28.30 5.36 21.53
C ALA A 204 28.90 4.69 20.27
N VAL A 205 30.03 3.99 20.44
CA VAL A 205 30.71 3.27 19.37
C VAL A 205 29.90 2.03 18.94
N SER A 206 29.23 1.37 19.88
CA SER A 206 28.32 0.25 19.61
C SER A 206 27.05 0.71 18.88
N HIS A 207 26.42 1.82 19.31
CA HIS A 207 25.20 2.34 18.69
C HIS A 207 25.42 2.80 17.25
N SER A 208 26.53 3.48 16.95
CA SER A 208 26.82 3.95 15.58
C SER A 208 27.00 2.79 14.59
N VAL A 209 27.72 1.73 14.96
CA VAL A 209 27.89 0.54 14.13
C VAL A 209 26.56 -0.22 14.00
N CYS A 210 25.83 -0.38 15.11
CA CYS A 210 24.52 -1.01 15.11
C CYS A 210 23.54 -0.30 14.18
N GLY A 211 23.40 1.02 14.33
CA GLY A 211 22.57 1.86 13.45
C GLY A 211 22.95 1.74 11.97
N ALA A 212 24.24 1.70 11.65
CA ALA A 212 24.70 1.52 10.28
C ALA A 212 24.28 0.16 9.68
N PHE A 213 24.36 -0.93 10.45
CA PHE A 213 23.94 -2.26 9.99
C PHE A 213 22.41 -2.46 9.99
N ILE A 214 21.69 -1.80 10.90
CA ILE A 214 20.24 -1.67 10.83
C ILE A 214 19.85 -0.96 9.51
N PHE A 215 20.56 0.10 9.13
CA PHE A 215 20.34 0.81 7.87
C PHE A 215 20.56 -0.10 6.65
N VAL A 216 21.55 -1.00 6.67
CA VAL A 216 21.70 -2.02 5.60
C VAL A 216 20.50 -2.95 5.55
N CYS A 217 20.05 -3.45 6.71
CA CYS A 217 18.86 -4.30 6.79
C CYS A 217 17.62 -3.58 6.26
N TRP A 218 17.49 -2.29 6.60
CA TRP A 218 16.42 -1.44 6.10
C TRP A 218 16.36 -1.43 4.59
N GLN A 219 17.47 -1.16 3.89
CA GLN A 219 17.45 -1.14 2.41
C GLN A 219 16.88 -2.44 1.81
N MET A 220 17.05 -3.58 2.50
CA MET A 220 16.46 -4.86 2.10
C MET A 220 14.98 -4.99 2.47
N TYR A 221 14.61 -4.85 3.75
CA TYR A 221 13.22 -5.07 4.20
C TYR A 221 12.26 -3.94 3.80
N ASN A 222 12.76 -2.83 3.24
CA ASN A 222 11.95 -1.80 2.58
C ASN A 222 11.26 -2.31 1.30
N THR A 223 11.65 -3.50 0.81
CA THR A 223 11.06 -4.16 -0.34
C THR A 223 10.28 -5.41 0.07
N CYS A 224 9.26 -5.78 -0.72
CA CYS A 224 8.44 -6.95 -0.42
C CYS A 224 9.25 -8.27 -0.39
N GLU A 225 10.18 -8.43 -1.34
CA GLU A 225 11.05 -9.61 -1.48
C GLU A 225 12.07 -9.66 -0.33
N GLY A 226 12.75 -8.54 -0.06
CA GLY A 226 13.73 -8.48 1.02
C GLY A 226 13.11 -8.68 2.40
N LEU A 227 11.87 -8.20 2.62
CA LEU A 227 11.16 -8.47 3.87
C LEU A 227 10.88 -9.96 4.05
N GLN A 228 10.47 -10.68 2.99
CA GLN A 228 10.21 -12.14 3.08
C GLN A 228 11.45 -12.92 3.49
N VAL A 229 12.62 -12.57 2.92
CA VAL A 229 13.90 -13.21 3.26
C VAL A 229 14.32 -12.90 4.70
N LEU A 230 14.02 -11.70 5.19
CA LEU A 230 14.46 -11.22 6.51
C LEU A 230 13.46 -11.45 7.65
N GLU A 231 12.20 -11.74 7.36
CA GLU A 231 11.14 -11.97 8.34
C GLU A 231 11.51 -13.01 9.42
N PRO A 232 12.14 -14.16 9.11
CA PRO A 232 12.49 -15.18 10.10
C PRO A 232 13.42 -14.69 11.23
N TYR A 233 14.17 -13.60 10.99
CA TYR A 233 15.09 -13.04 11.98
C TYR A 233 14.38 -12.18 13.04
N GLY A 234 13.11 -11.81 12.84
CA GLY A 234 12.37 -11.03 13.83
C GLY A 234 12.98 -9.66 14.14
N LEU A 235 13.63 -9.02 13.15
CA LEU A 235 14.32 -7.73 13.33
C LEU A 235 13.41 -6.64 13.92
N HIS A 236 12.14 -6.58 13.49
CA HIS A 236 11.13 -5.67 14.05
C HIS A 236 10.97 -5.85 15.58
N LYS A 237 10.90 -7.08 16.09
CA LYS A 237 10.82 -7.37 17.54
C LYS A 237 12.11 -6.97 18.26
N ALA A 238 13.27 -7.25 17.67
CA ALA A 238 14.56 -6.92 18.25
C ALA A 238 14.77 -5.39 18.35
N ILE A 239 14.50 -4.66 17.27
CA ILE A 239 14.61 -3.18 17.22
C ILE A 239 13.60 -2.55 18.20
N ALA A 240 12.35 -3.02 18.23
CA ALA A 240 11.35 -2.52 19.18
C ALA A 240 11.75 -2.79 20.64
N SER A 241 12.37 -3.95 20.92
CA SER A 241 12.88 -4.25 22.26
C SER A 241 14.02 -3.32 22.67
N ALA A 242 14.92 -2.97 21.74
CA ALA A 242 15.98 -2.00 21.97
C ALA A 242 15.40 -0.60 22.20
N TRP A 243 14.42 -0.20 21.40
CA TRP A 243 13.74 1.09 21.54
C TRP A 243 13.07 1.22 22.91
N ARG A 244 12.30 0.22 23.34
CA ARG A 244 11.66 0.23 24.68
C ARG A 244 12.67 0.34 25.81
N LYS A 245 13.83 -0.30 25.70
CA LYS A 245 14.91 -0.19 26.69
C LYS A 245 15.42 1.25 26.75
N THR A 246 15.70 1.86 25.61
CA THR A 246 16.16 3.25 25.51
C THR A 246 15.12 4.25 26.01
N SER A 247 13.84 4.07 25.68
CA SER A 247 12.76 4.97 26.08
C SER A 247 12.35 4.83 27.56
N SER A 248 12.63 3.68 28.20
CA SER A 248 12.29 3.39 29.60
C SER A 248 13.31 3.87 30.63
N LEU A 249 14.46 4.40 30.19
CA LEU A 249 15.44 4.98 31.10
C LEU A 249 14.80 6.18 31.82
N PRO A 250 14.74 6.18 33.16
CA PRO A 250 14.01 7.19 33.93
C PRO A 250 14.60 8.58 33.73
N GLU A 251 13.75 9.61 33.91
CA GLU A 251 14.11 11.02 33.89
C GLU A 251 15.48 11.29 34.53
N ARG A 252 16.48 11.53 33.67
CA ARG A 252 17.54 12.53 33.79
C ARG A 252 17.83 12.94 35.24
N THR A 253 18.48 12.06 36.01
CA THR A 253 19.20 12.50 37.20
C THR A 253 20.24 13.52 36.76
N SER A 254 20.29 14.66 37.45
CA SER A 254 20.98 15.93 37.14
C SER A 254 22.50 15.87 36.90
N GLU A 255 23.08 14.69 36.65
CA GLU A 255 24.52 14.43 36.46
C GLU A 255 24.85 13.77 35.11
N THR A 256 23.90 13.60 34.18
CA THR A 256 24.23 13.14 32.81
C THR A 256 24.85 14.27 31.99
N SER A 257 25.99 14.01 31.34
CA SER A 257 26.64 15.00 30.49
C SER A 257 25.75 15.36 29.28
N SER A 258 25.76 16.62 28.84
CA SER A 258 24.94 17.10 27.71
C SER A 258 25.17 16.31 26.40
N HIS A 259 26.37 15.76 26.22
CA HIS A 259 26.73 14.93 25.07
C HIS A 259 26.08 13.54 25.10
N GLU A 260 26.07 12.86 26.25
CA GLU A 260 25.42 11.53 26.39
C GLU A 260 23.91 11.60 26.19
N MET A 261 23.27 12.65 26.70
CA MET A 261 21.84 12.92 26.44
C MET A 261 21.53 13.13 24.95
N THR A 262 22.47 13.70 24.19
CA THR A 262 22.28 13.94 22.75
C THR A 262 22.45 12.65 21.95
N ASP A 263 23.41 11.81 22.32
CA ASP A 263 23.66 10.51 21.67
C ASP A 263 22.54 9.49 21.91
N GLU A 264 21.92 9.48 23.10
CA GLU A 264 20.77 8.63 23.40
C GLU A 264 19.52 9.02 22.60
N LEU A 265 19.25 10.33 22.43
CA LEU A 265 18.16 10.82 21.60
C LEU A 265 18.36 10.46 20.12
N ILE A 266 19.58 10.63 19.59
CA ILE A 266 19.91 10.24 18.21
C ILE A 266 19.70 8.73 18.01
N TRP A 267 20.05 7.92 19.01
CA TRP A 267 19.84 6.47 18.97
C TRP A 267 18.35 6.12 18.98
N GLU A 268 17.55 6.75 19.84
CA GLU A 268 16.10 6.57 19.86
C GLU A 268 15.47 6.92 18.51
N GLU A 269 15.84 8.07 17.93
CA GLU A 269 15.37 8.48 16.60
C GLU A 269 15.78 7.49 15.51
N THR A 270 17.00 6.95 15.57
CA THR A 270 17.48 5.94 14.62
C THR A 270 16.65 4.65 14.70
N LEU A 271 16.29 4.22 15.92
CA LEU A 271 15.45 3.04 16.13
C LEU A 271 14.01 3.26 15.65
N LEU A 272 13.43 4.44 15.93
CA LEU A 272 12.10 4.80 15.44
C LEU A 272 12.04 4.88 13.92
N ASP A 273 13.02 5.49 13.27
CA ASP A 273 13.10 5.57 11.80
C ASP A 273 13.23 4.17 11.18
N SER A 274 14.01 3.29 11.83
CA SER A 274 14.18 1.88 11.42
C SER A 274 12.95 1.00 11.69
N LEU A 275 12.08 1.36 12.64
CA LEU A 275 10.80 0.70 12.82
C LEU A 275 9.78 1.21 11.79
N LEU A 276 9.76 2.53 11.57
CA LEU A 276 8.89 3.18 10.62
C LEU A 276 9.06 2.62 9.21
N SER A 277 10.29 2.32 8.78
CA SER A 277 10.57 1.75 7.46
C SER A 277 9.88 0.41 7.16
N PHE A 278 9.46 -0.36 8.17
CA PHE A 278 8.60 -1.53 7.93
C PHE A 278 7.24 -1.15 7.31
N ALA A 279 6.75 0.07 7.56
CA ALA A 279 5.51 0.58 6.97
C ALA A 279 5.58 0.80 5.45
N ALA A 280 6.73 0.59 4.81
CA ALA A 280 6.86 0.68 3.36
C ALA A 280 6.17 -0.48 2.61
N THR A 281 5.93 -1.61 3.28
CA THR A 281 5.23 -2.76 2.69
C THR A 281 4.00 -3.13 3.51
N PRO A 282 2.96 -3.74 2.91
CA PRO A 282 1.75 -4.12 3.65
C PRO A 282 2.03 -5.15 4.76
N ARG A 283 2.88 -6.15 4.51
CA ARG A 283 3.30 -7.12 5.54
C ARG A 283 4.14 -6.46 6.63
N GLY A 284 5.04 -5.56 6.27
CA GLY A 284 5.88 -4.86 7.25
C GLY A 284 5.06 -3.97 8.18
N LEU A 285 3.99 -3.32 7.68
CA LEU A 285 3.08 -2.55 8.53
C LEU A 285 2.39 -3.41 9.61
N LEU A 286 2.00 -4.65 9.28
CA LEU A 286 1.50 -5.61 10.27
C LEU A 286 2.57 -5.90 11.34
N LEU A 287 3.80 -6.19 10.92
CA LEU A 287 4.90 -6.49 11.85
C LEU A 287 5.19 -5.29 12.77
N LEU A 288 5.16 -4.08 12.23
CA LEU A 288 5.29 -2.83 13.00
C LEU A 288 4.16 -2.70 14.02
N GLN A 289 2.90 -2.91 13.61
CA GLN A 289 1.76 -2.84 14.52
C GLN A 289 1.86 -3.87 15.66
N GLN A 290 2.34 -5.08 15.38
CA GLN A 290 2.57 -6.12 16.39
C GLN A 290 3.64 -5.74 17.43
N THR A 291 4.54 -4.80 17.10
CA THR A 291 5.48 -4.26 18.10
C THR A 291 4.84 -3.24 19.05
N GLY A 292 3.65 -2.71 18.75
CA GLY A 292 3.02 -1.64 19.52
C GLY A 292 3.72 -0.28 19.43
N ALA A 293 4.68 -0.10 18.52
CA ALA A 293 5.43 1.16 18.33
C ALA A 293 4.84 2.05 17.21
N LEU A 294 3.74 1.66 16.57
CA LEU A 294 3.19 2.34 15.39
C LEU A 294 2.90 3.83 15.65
N THR A 295 2.21 4.14 16.75
CA THR A 295 1.85 5.52 17.11
C THR A 295 3.08 6.40 17.29
N GLN A 296 4.12 5.90 17.96
CA GLN A 296 5.37 6.63 18.18
C GLN A 296 6.14 6.82 16.87
N CYS A 297 6.16 5.82 15.98
CA CYS A 297 6.76 5.92 14.65
C CYS A 297 6.04 6.96 13.77
N VAL A 298 4.71 7.00 13.81
CA VAL A 298 3.91 7.99 13.07
C VAL A 298 4.12 9.41 13.61
N SER A 299 4.18 9.59 14.94
CA SER A 299 4.52 10.87 15.56
C SER A 299 5.93 11.34 15.20
N TYR A 300 6.90 10.42 15.16
CA TYR A 300 8.25 10.70 14.67
C TYR A 300 8.25 11.14 13.20
N MET A 301 7.55 10.39 12.35
CA MET A 301 7.37 10.72 10.92
C MET A 301 6.78 12.13 10.75
N PHE A 302 5.75 12.48 11.53
CA PHE A 302 5.11 13.79 11.49
C PHE A 302 6.05 14.92 11.92
N SER A 303 6.84 14.72 12.98
CA SER A 303 7.87 15.67 13.43
C SER A 303 8.92 15.94 12.33
N ARG A 304 9.31 14.92 11.57
CA ARG A 304 10.23 15.09 10.43
C ARG A 304 9.56 15.76 9.22
N PHE A 305 8.30 15.42 8.96
CA PHE A 305 7.51 15.98 7.87
C PHE A 305 7.34 17.49 8.02
N THR A 306 6.97 17.97 9.21
CA THR A 306 6.84 19.41 9.49
C THR A 306 8.16 20.17 9.31
N LYS A 307 9.29 19.52 9.63
CA LYS A 307 10.66 20.04 9.40
C LYS A 307 11.16 19.88 7.96
N LYS A 308 10.36 19.31 7.04
CA LYS A 308 10.71 19.01 5.63
C LYS A 308 12.01 18.22 5.47
N LEU A 309 12.29 17.30 6.40
CA LEU A 309 13.48 16.46 6.36
C LEU A 309 13.33 15.32 5.33
N GLN A 310 14.45 14.93 4.70
CA GLN A 310 14.49 13.75 3.83
C GLN A 310 14.25 12.46 4.63
N VAL A 311 13.62 11.46 3.98
CA VAL A 311 13.29 10.16 4.57
C VAL A 311 14.56 9.38 4.89
N SER A 312 15.48 9.29 3.94
CA SER A 312 16.77 8.62 4.14
C SER A 312 17.84 9.19 3.22
N ARG A 313 19.10 8.81 3.45
CA ARG A 313 20.23 9.18 2.57
C ARG A 313 20.15 8.57 1.17
N CYS A 314 19.41 7.47 1.02
CA CYS A 314 19.32 6.69 -0.22
C CYS A 314 17.98 6.88 -0.96
N GLU A 315 16.98 7.49 -0.31
CA GLU A 315 15.63 7.63 -0.83
C GLU A 315 15.35 9.05 -1.33
N LYS A 316 14.95 9.16 -2.60
CA LYS A 316 14.67 10.44 -3.27
C LYS A 316 13.24 10.94 -3.04
N PHE A 317 12.34 10.06 -2.60
CA PHE A 317 10.90 10.35 -2.43
C PHE A 317 10.55 10.57 -0.95
N GLY A 318 9.58 11.45 -0.69
CA GLY A 318 9.10 11.74 0.66
C GLY A 318 8.26 10.61 1.26
N TYR A 319 7.79 10.79 2.50
CA TYR A 319 6.95 9.83 3.25
C TYR A 319 5.57 9.52 2.62
N GLY A 320 5.24 10.03 1.43
CA GLY A 320 3.90 9.92 0.82
C GLY A 320 3.41 8.47 0.75
N VAL A 321 4.20 7.57 0.19
CA VAL A 321 3.87 6.14 0.11
C VAL A 321 3.66 5.51 1.49
N MET A 322 4.49 5.83 2.47
CA MET A 322 4.35 5.30 3.84
C MET A 322 3.07 5.82 4.52
N VAL A 323 2.77 7.12 4.37
CA VAL A 323 1.51 7.71 4.85
C VAL A 323 0.31 6.99 4.23
N THR A 324 0.37 6.65 2.94
CA THR A 324 -0.73 5.92 2.29
C THR A 324 -0.89 4.49 2.83
N GLN A 325 0.20 3.75 3.06
CA GLN A 325 0.12 2.42 3.70
C GLN A 325 -0.48 2.53 5.10
N VAL A 326 0.00 3.48 5.92
CA VAL A 326 -0.49 3.72 7.28
C VAL A 326 -1.99 4.06 7.26
N ALA A 327 -2.41 5.01 6.42
CA ALA A 327 -3.81 5.43 6.28
C ALA A 327 -4.75 4.33 5.75
N SER A 328 -4.22 3.27 5.13
CA SER A 328 -5.02 2.15 4.60
C SER A 328 -5.59 1.26 5.69
N THR A 329 -5.07 1.35 6.92
CA THR A 329 -5.38 0.47 8.04
C THR A 329 -6.02 1.23 9.20
N ALA A 330 -6.93 0.57 9.93
CA ALA A 330 -7.55 1.12 11.15
C ALA A 330 -6.55 1.59 12.23
N PRO A 331 -5.53 0.82 12.66
CA PRO A 331 -4.56 1.32 13.64
C PRO A 331 -3.70 2.48 13.11
N GLY A 332 -3.39 2.47 11.82
CA GLY A 332 -2.55 3.51 11.22
C GLY A 332 -3.27 4.85 11.10
N ILE A 333 -4.55 4.86 10.72
CA ILE A 333 -5.32 6.12 10.67
C ILE A 333 -5.52 6.73 12.07
N VAL A 334 -5.72 5.89 13.09
CA VAL A 334 -5.80 6.33 14.50
C VAL A 334 -4.47 6.96 14.91
N ALA A 335 -3.34 6.33 14.58
CA ALA A 335 -2.02 6.90 14.83
C ALA A 335 -1.80 8.25 14.12
N LEU A 336 -2.28 8.42 12.88
CA LEU A 336 -2.20 9.70 12.14
C LEU A 336 -3.07 10.80 12.76
N ARG A 337 -4.26 10.44 13.27
CA ARG A 337 -5.13 11.36 14.00
C ARG A 337 -4.43 11.82 15.28
N ASP A 338 -3.98 10.87 16.08
CA ASP A 338 -3.43 11.13 17.41
C ASP A 338 -2.07 11.86 17.35
N SER A 339 -1.34 11.75 16.24
CA SER A 339 -0.10 12.51 16.02
C SER A 339 -0.32 13.99 15.63
N GLY A 340 -1.55 14.40 15.33
CA GLY A 340 -1.86 15.74 14.80
C GLY A 340 -1.62 15.90 13.29
N PHE A 341 -1.31 14.82 12.56
CA PHE A 341 -1.06 14.88 11.11
C PHE A 341 -2.29 15.36 10.34
N ILE A 342 -3.47 14.86 10.71
CA ILE A 342 -4.74 15.24 10.06
C ILE A 342 -5.02 16.73 10.26
N GLN A 343 -4.80 17.26 11.47
CA GLN A 343 -5.04 18.67 11.77
C GLN A 343 -4.13 19.58 10.94
N GLU A 344 -2.84 19.25 10.82
CA GLU A 344 -1.90 19.99 9.97
C GLU A 344 -2.30 19.95 8.50
N LEU A 345 -2.76 18.80 8.00
CA LEU A 345 -3.27 18.67 6.64
C LEU A 345 -4.49 19.58 6.40
N LEU A 346 -5.41 19.66 7.38
CA LEU A 346 -6.59 20.52 7.30
C LEU A 346 -6.20 22.01 7.31
N VAL A 347 -5.22 22.41 8.10
CA VAL A 347 -4.67 23.78 8.09
C VAL A 347 -4.04 24.12 6.74
N GLN A 348 -3.29 23.20 6.14
CA GLN A 348 -2.69 23.38 4.81
C GLN A 348 -3.74 23.47 3.71
N LEU A 349 -4.81 22.67 3.80
CA LEU A 349 -5.94 22.77 2.88
C LEU A 349 -6.66 24.11 3.04
N TRP A 350 -7.05 24.46 4.25
CA TRP A 350 -7.83 25.66 4.52
C TRP A 350 -7.07 26.94 4.13
N SER A 351 -5.77 26.98 4.37
CA SER A 351 -4.92 28.09 3.90
C SER A 351 -4.84 28.17 2.37
N ALA A 352 -4.77 27.03 1.67
CA ALA A 352 -4.77 27.00 0.20
C ALA A 352 -6.13 27.38 -0.41
N LEU A 353 -7.23 26.99 0.23
CA LEU A 353 -8.60 27.12 -0.29
C LEU A 353 -9.30 28.42 0.11
N GLU A 354 -9.13 28.88 1.35
CA GLU A 354 -9.91 29.98 1.95
C GLU A 354 -9.08 31.21 2.37
N CYS A 355 -7.87 31.03 2.91
CA CYS A 355 -7.12 32.15 3.53
C CYS A 355 -6.02 32.75 2.64
N GLY A 356 -5.56 32.06 1.59
CA GLY A 356 -4.36 32.45 0.84
C GLY A 356 -3.06 32.20 1.61
N SER A 357 -1.92 32.16 0.90
CA SER A 357 -0.61 31.82 1.47
C SER A 357 0.11 32.97 2.19
N ASP A 358 -0.38 34.20 2.07
CA ASP A 358 0.35 35.42 2.42
C ASP A 358 -0.48 36.37 3.30
N ASP A 359 -0.63 36.05 4.57
CA ASP A 359 -1.16 36.99 5.59
C ASP A 359 -0.20 38.16 5.90
N LEU A 360 0.95 38.26 5.22
CA LEU A 360 1.97 39.28 5.46
C LEU A 360 1.92 40.48 4.51
N GLN A 361 1.17 40.43 3.40
CA GLN A 361 0.97 41.60 2.53
C GLN A 361 -0.49 41.73 2.10
N LEU A 362 -1.04 42.93 2.35
CA LEU A 362 -2.38 43.39 1.96
C LEU A 362 -2.93 42.70 0.70
N ALA A 363 -4.02 41.96 0.92
CA ALA A 363 -4.70 41.07 -0.01
C ALA A 363 -4.99 41.68 -1.39
N VAL A 364 -4.37 41.11 -2.42
CA VAL A 364 -5.00 41.01 -3.74
C VAL A 364 -5.66 39.63 -3.78
N PRO A 365 -7.01 39.53 -3.89
CA PRO A 365 -7.65 38.24 -4.07
C PRO A 365 -7.09 37.58 -5.32
N LYS A 366 -6.64 36.31 -5.20
CA LYS A 366 -6.25 35.53 -6.36
C LYS A 366 -7.47 35.41 -7.29
N PRO A 367 -7.28 35.49 -8.62
CA PRO A 367 -8.39 35.26 -9.55
C PRO A 367 -8.99 33.87 -9.28
N THR A 368 -10.32 33.81 -9.15
CA THR A 368 -11.05 32.56 -8.96
C THR A 368 -10.71 31.61 -10.11
N SER A 369 -10.16 30.44 -9.79
CA SER A 369 -9.88 29.43 -10.80
C SER A 369 -11.20 28.92 -11.39
N MET A 370 -11.23 28.70 -12.71
CA MET A 370 -12.34 28.03 -13.38
C MET A 370 -12.22 26.49 -13.29
N ASP A 371 -11.10 25.98 -12.80
CA ASP A 371 -10.89 24.54 -12.62
C ASP A 371 -11.63 24.04 -11.36
N PRO A 372 -12.30 22.86 -11.41
CA PRO A 372 -13.02 22.30 -10.25
C PRO A 372 -12.12 22.07 -9.03
N ILE A 373 -10.83 21.84 -9.25
CA ILE A 373 -9.79 21.78 -8.22
C ILE A 373 -8.64 22.64 -8.71
N ASP A 374 -8.43 23.80 -8.08
CA ASP A 374 -7.27 24.65 -8.37
C ASP A 374 -5.95 23.90 -8.13
N ARG A 375 -4.95 24.17 -8.96
CA ARG A 375 -3.61 23.59 -8.87
C ARG A 375 -2.97 23.82 -7.50
N SER A 376 -3.29 24.94 -6.83
CA SER A 376 -2.85 25.22 -5.46
C SER A 376 -3.41 24.22 -4.43
N CYS A 377 -4.63 23.73 -4.65
CA CYS A 377 -5.36 22.81 -3.79
C CYS A 377 -5.19 21.34 -4.19
N LEU A 378 -4.62 21.05 -5.37
CA LEU A 378 -4.45 19.68 -5.88
C LEU A 378 -3.66 18.78 -4.92
N LYS A 379 -2.55 19.28 -4.34
CA LYS A 379 -1.75 18.49 -3.41
C LYS A 379 -2.50 18.20 -2.09
N PRO A 380 -3.09 19.19 -1.40
CA PRO A 380 -3.97 18.92 -0.26
C PRO A 380 -5.15 17.98 -0.59
N PHE A 381 -5.75 18.14 -1.77
CA PHE A 381 -6.83 17.26 -2.24
C PHE A 381 -6.37 15.80 -2.34
N LEU A 382 -5.27 15.54 -3.07
CA LEU A 382 -4.72 14.19 -3.20
C LEU A 382 -4.28 13.61 -1.85
N SER A 383 -3.74 14.43 -0.95
CA SER A 383 -3.43 14.01 0.43
C SER A 383 -4.67 13.58 1.22
N LEU A 384 -5.80 14.30 1.10
CA LEU A 384 -7.06 13.89 1.72
C LEU A 384 -7.65 12.64 1.07
N VAL A 385 -7.57 12.53 -0.26
CA VAL A 385 -7.99 11.31 -0.96
C VAL A 385 -7.15 10.13 -0.48
N ASN A 386 -5.84 10.27 -0.35
CA ASN A 386 -4.94 9.25 0.21
C ASN A 386 -5.31 8.85 1.64
N LEU A 387 -5.63 9.83 2.48
CA LEU A 387 -5.99 9.63 3.88
C LEU A 387 -7.33 8.87 4.01
N LEU A 388 -8.31 9.25 3.19
CA LEU A 388 -9.69 8.76 3.27
C LEU A 388 -9.99 7.66 2.21
N SER A 389 -8.94 7.08 1.64
CA SER A 389 -9.04 6.11 0.54
C SER A 389 -9.64 4.77 0.95
N SER A 390 -9.46 4.39 2.22
CA SER A 390 -9.88 3.10 2.79
C SER A 390 -11.19 3.26 3.55
N SER A 391 -12.13 2.33 3.40
CA SER A 391 -13.37 2.37 4.19
C SER A 391 -13.06 2.35 5.69
N GLN A 392 -12.05 1.61 6.13
CA GLN A 392 -11.60 1.59 7.53
C GLN A 392 -11.20 2.98 8.04
N SER A 393 -10.53 3.78 7.21
CA SER A 393 -10.14 5.14 7.55
C SER A 393 -11.36 6.04 7.80
N VAL A 394 -12.37 5.92 6.95
CA VAL A 394 -13.62 6.69 7.05
C VAL A 394 -14.39 6.26 8.28
N TRP A 395 -14.46 4.95 8.58
CA TRP A 395 -15.09 4.44 9.80
C TRP A 395 -14.42 4.95 11.08
N GLU A 396 -13.09 4.85 11.21
CA GLU A 396 -12.39 5.30 12.42
C GLU A 396 -12.46 6.82 12.66
N LEU A 397 -12.66 7.61 11.60
CA LEU A 397 -12.72 9.08 11.70
C LEU A 397 -14.13 9.64 11.80
N LEU A 398 -15.15 8.96 11.25
CA LEU A 398 -16.52 9.47 11.17
C LEU A 398 -17.52 8.68 12.00
N TYR A 399 -17.24 7.42 12.37
CA TYR A 399 -18.22 6.61 13.10
C TYR A 399 -18.70 7.30 14.39
N GLN A 400 -20.02 7.48 14.50
CA GLN A 400 -20.72 8.17 15.59
C GLN A 400 -20.30 9.65 15.83
N GLN A 401 -19.65 10.30 14.86
CA GLN A 401 -19.29 11.72 14.95
C GLN A 401 -20.36 12.60 14.27
N PRO A 402 -21.13 13.41 15.00
CA PRO A 402 -22.13 14.31 14.39
C PRO A 402 -21.46 15.49 13.67
N LEU A 403 -22.14 16.03 12.66
CA LEU A 403 -21.72 17.28 12.03
C LEU A 403 -21.99 18.47 12.98
N PRO A 404 -21.03 19.39 13.18
CA PRO A 404 -21.18 20.52 14.09
C PRO A 404 -22.43 21.39 13.88
N ASN A 405 -22.79 21.71 12.63
CA ASN A 405 -23.93 22.58 12.28
C ASN A 405 -24.12 23.77 13.23
N LYS A 406 -23.07 24.59 13.40
CA LYS A 406 -23.10 25.71 14.33
C LYS A 406 -24.07 26.78 13.85
N SER A 407 -24.69 27.49 14.80
CA SER A 407 -25.57 28.62 14.50
C SER A 407 -24.82 29.82 13.91
N GLU A 408 -23.53 29.94 14.20
CA GLU A 408 -22.62 30.98 13.70
C GLU A 408 -21.21 30.39 13.52
N TYR A 409 -20.47 30.89 12.53
CA TYR A 409 -19.06 30.55 12.30
C TYR A 409 -18.24 31.84 12.20
N SER A 410 -17.07 31.85 12.84
CA SER A 410 -16.13 32.98 12.71
C SER A 410 -15.36 32.90 11.39
N LEU A 411 -15.05 34.04 10.77
CA LEU A 411 -14.23 34.10 9.54
C LEU A 411 -12.79 33.58 9.74
N ARG A 412 -12.30 33.50 10.99
CA ARG A 412 -10.98 32.93 11.32
C ARG A 412 -11.05 31.47 11.76
N GLU A 413 -12.25 30.91 11.84
CA GLU A 413 -12.45 29.54 12.29
C GLU A 413 -12.05 28.57 11.18
N MET A 414 -11.21 27.60 11.54
CA MET A 414 -10.69 26.58 10.62
C MET A 414 -11.24 25.21 11.06
N PRO A 415 -11.56 24.30 10.12
CA PRO A 415 -11.90 22.92 10.46
C PRO A 415 -10.75 22.24 11.21
N SER A 416 -11.07 21.62 12.35
CA SER A 416 -10.09 20.91 13.18
C SER A 416 -10.12 19.40 12.99
N SER A 417 -11.19 18.89 12.38
CA SER A 417 -11.45 17.47 12.17
C SER A 417 -12.08 17.20 10.80
N ILE A 418 -12.13 15.93 10.37
CA ILE A 418 -12.81 15.54 9.12
C ILE A 418 -14.32 15.83 9.18
N PRO A 419 -15.05 15.56 10.29
CA PRO A 419 -16.44 16.00 10.43
C PRO A 419 -16.62 17.52 10.25
N ASP A 420 -15.73 18.34 10.81
CA ASP A 420 -15.78 19.81 10.62
C ASP A 420 -15.60 20.17 9.13
N LEU A 421 -14.69 19.47 8.43
CA LEU A 421 -14.44 19.68 7.01
C LEU A 421 -15.67 19.30 6.17
N ILE A 422 -16.30 18.16 6.46
CA ILE A 422 -17.54 17.71 5.81
C ILE A 422 -18.65 18.74 6.05
N ASP A 423 -18.82 19.21 7.28
CA ASP A 423 -19.85 20.19 7.65
C ASP A 423 -19.69 21.52 6.90
N ARG A 424 -18.43 21.95 6.69
CA ARG A 424 -18.09 23.23 6.06
C ARG A 424 -18.01 23.20 4.54
N LEU A 425 -17.60 22.08 3.94
CA LEU A 425 -17.36 22.00 2.49
C LEU A 425 -18.37 21.11 1.74
N ILE A 426 -18.91 20.07 2.39
CA ILE A 426 -19.82 19.10 1.76
C ILE A 426 -21.27 19.38 2.16
N ALA A 427 -21.54 19.48 3.45
CA ALA A 427 -22.88 19.67 4.00
C ALA A 427 -23.23 21.16 4.14
N VAL A 428 -23.08 21.92 3.06
CA VAL A 428 -23.36 23.36 3.02
C VAL A 428 -24.87 23.58 2.84
N ASN A 429 -25.62 23.40 3.93
CA ASN A 429 -27.08 23.34 3.95
C ASN A 429 -27.75 24.54 4.66
N SER A 430 -27.01 25.62 4.92
CA SER A 430 -27.53 26.83 5.56
C SER A 430 -26.82 28.09 5.07
N ASP A 431 -27.53 29.20 5.08
CA ASP A 431 -26.98 30.51 4.72
C ASP A 431 -25.79 30.89 5.60
N VAL A 432 -25.80 30.48 6.88
CA VAL A 432 -24.69 30.73 7.80
C VAL A 432 -23.40 30.08 7.30
N LYS A 433 -23.48 28.85 6.79
CA LYS A 433 -22.31 28.15 6.22
C LYS A 433 -21.87 28.80 4.92
N ILE A 434 -22.81 29.15 4.04
CA ILE A 434 -22.51 29.84 2.77
C ILE A 434 -21.75 31.16 3.05
N HIS A 435 -22.29 32.00 3.93
CA HIS A 435 -21.70 33.31 4.27
C HIS A 435 -20.39 33.23 5.04
N SER A 436 -20.04 32.05 5.56
CA SER A 436 -18.81 31.84 6.31
C SER A 436 -17.61 31.43 5.45
N LEU A 437 -17.81 31.19 4.14
CA LEU A 437 -16.78 30.83 3.18
C LEU A 437 -16.46 32.04 2.30
N PHE A 438 -15.17 32.34 2.11
CA PHE A 438 -14.72 33.40 1.21
C PHE A 438 -14.93 33.03 -0.25
N HIS A 439 -14.76 31.75 -0.58
CA HIS A 439 -14.89 31.20 -1.94
C HIS A 439 -15.92 30.08 -2.01
N TYR A 440 -17.18 30.36 -1.63
CA TYR A 440 -18.27 29.37 -1.54
C TYR A 440 -18.32 28.38 -2.72
N GLU A 441 -18.36 28.87 -3.97
CA GLU A 441 -18.48 28.00 -5.14
C GLU A 441 -17.29 27.03 -5.27
N GLN A 442 -16.06 27.53 -5.11
CA GLN A 442 -14.85 26.72 -5.20
C GLN A 442 -14.75 25.72 -4.05
N SER A 443 -15.05 26.18 -2.83
CA SER A 443 -14.96 25.38 -1.62
C SER A 443 -16.02 24.29 -1.56
N HIS A 444 -17.24 24.60 -1.98
CA HIS A 444 -18.30 23.60 -2.09
C HIS A 444 -18.04 22.63 -3.25
N THR A 445 -17.53 23.12 -4.40
CA THR A 445 -17.09 22.24 -5.50
C THR A 445 -16.01 21.27 -5.04
N PHE A 446 -14.99 21.76 -4.31
CA PHE A 446 -13.94 20.93 -3.70
C PHE A 446 -14.55 19.86 -2.79
N GLY A 447 -15.50 20.25 -1.93
CA GLY A 447 -16.22 19.33 -1.05
C GLY A 447 -16.94 18.24 -1.84
N LEU A 448 -17.72 18.60 -2.86
CA LEU A 448 -18.44 17.66 -3.71
C LEU A 448 -17.50 16.71 -4.46
N ARG A 449 -16.34 17.21 -4.94
CA ARG A 449 -15.29 16.37 -5.53
C ARG A 449 -14.74 15.35 -4.54
N LEU A 450 -14.47 15.76 -3.31
CA LEU A 450 -14.00 14.86 -2.27
C LEU A 450 -15.08 13.83 -1.92
N LEU A 451 -16.34 14.27 -1.75
CA LEU A 451 -17.48 13.40 -1.49
C LEU A 451 -17.62 12.34 -2.59
N ASN A 452 -17.51 12.72 -3.86
CA ASN A 452 -17.58 11.79 -4.96
C ASN A 452 -16.55 10.66 -4.84
N VAL A 453 -15.30 11.00 -4.53
CA VAL A 453 -14.22 10.02 -4.34
C VAL A 453 -14.51 9.11 -3.14
N LEU A 454 -15.03 9.65 -2.03
CA LEU A 454 -15.43 8.85 -0.86
C LEU A 454 -16.55 7.87 -1.21
N CYS A 455 -17.53 8.32 -2.00
CA CYS A 455 -18.67 7.52 -2.44
C CYS A 455 -18.30 6.43 -3.47
N CYS A 456 -17.07 6.39 -3.98
CA CYS A 456 -16.60 5.27 -4.81
C CYS A 456 -16.50 3.97 -4.00
N SER A 457 -16.25 4.10 -2.68
CA SER A 457 -16.29 2.98 -1.72
C SER A 457 -17.72 2.81 -1.26
N LEU A 458 -18.32 1.66 -1.56
CA LEU A 458 -19.72 1.42 -1.18
C LEU A 458 -19.91 1.46 0.34
N ASP A 459 -18.98 0.90 1.13
CA ASP A 459 -19.06 0.96 2.60
C ASP A 459 -18.90 2.39 3.14
N SER A 460 -18.04 3.20 2.53
CA SER A 460 -17.88 4.61 2.91
C SER A 460 -19.14 5.41 2.59
N PHE A 461 -19.76 5.15 1.43
CA PHE A 461 -21.05 5.73 1.08
C PHE A 461 -22.14 5.32 2.09
N LEU A 462 -22.27 4.03 2.41
CA LEU A 462 -23.27 3.55 3.36
C LEU A 462 -23.13 4.20 4.74
N LEU A 463 -21.90 4.41 5.21
CA LEU A 463 -21.63 5.13 6.46
C LEU A 463 -22.08 6.59 6.38
N LEU A 464 -21.66 7.32 5.33
CA LEU A 464 -22.01 8.73 5.14
C LEU A 464 -23.53 8.93 5.00
N GLU A 465 -24.21 8.04 4.28
CA GLU A 465 -25.67 8.06 4.14
C GLU A 465 -26.36 7.78 5.48
N ASN A 466 -25.89 6.79 6.23
CA ASN A 466 -26.44 6.46 7.55
C ASN A 466 -26.29 7.61 8.56
N GLN A 467 -25.15 8.31 8.56
CA GLN A 467 -24.85 9.33 9.56
C GLN A 467 -25.38 10.71 9.20
N TYR A 468 -25.26 11.09 7.93
CA TYR A 468 -25.44 12.47 7.48
C TYR A 468 -26.57 12.61 6.46
N ASN A 469 -27.17 11.50 6.00
CA ASN A 469 -28.27 11.51 5.03
C ASN A 469 -27.92 12.35 3.78
N ILE A 470 -26.70 12.12 3.27
CA ILE A 470 -26.10 12.92 2.19
C ILE A 470 -26.98 12.95 0.94
N CYS A 471 -27.67 11.85 0.62
CA CYS A 471 -28.57 11.79 -0.51
C CYS A 471 -29.72 12.80 -0.40
N SER A 472 -30.41 12.81 0.74
CA SER A 472 -31.53 13.74 0.96
C SER A 472 -31.05 15.19 0.95
N MET A 473 -29.89 15.45 1.53
CA MET A 473 -29.29 16.78 1.55
C MET A 473 -28.97 17.27 0.13
N LEU A 474 -28.26 16.47 -0.66
CA LEU A 474 -27.91 16.83 -2.05
C LEU A 474 -29.15 17.00 -2.92
N LEU A 475 -30.16 16.14 -2.77
CA LEU A 475 -31.44 16.26 -3.48
C LEU A 475 -32.19 17.54 -3.10
N GLN A 476 -32.16 17.94 -1.82
CA GLN A 476 -32.78 19.19 -1.40
C GLN A 476 -32.07 20.38 -2.04
N SER A 477 -30.75 20.44 -1.94
CA SER A 477 -29.98 21.50 -2.60
C SER A 477 -30.22 21.53 -4.12
N GLN A 478 -30.40 20.37 -4.75
CA GLN A 478 -30.71 20.29 -6.18
C GLN A 478 -32.08 20.88 -6.53
N ARG A 479 -33.07 20.78 -5.63
CA ARG A 479 -34.40 21.41 -5.78
C ARG A 479 -34.34 22.91 -5.52
N ASP A 480 -33.46 23.35 -4.64
CA ASP A 480 -33.26 24.79 -4.36
C ASP A 480 -32.74 25.54 -5.61
N ASN A 481 -32.15 24.82 -6.58
CA ASN A 481 -31.76 25.35 -7.90
C ASN A 481 -32.92 25.49 -8.91
N ILE A 482 -34.19 25.32 -8.51
CA ILE A 482 -35.35 25.48 -9.40
C ILE A 482 -35.81 26.96 -9.38
N THR A 483 -35.85 27.59 -10.55
CA THR A 483 -36.13 29.03 -10.71
C THR A 483 -37.53 29.49 -10.26
N ASN A 484 -38.53 28.59 -10.25
CA ASN A 484 -39.91 28.86 -9.84
C ASN A 484 -40.53 27.62 -9.17
N PRO A 485 -40.52 27.51 -7.82
CA PRO A 485 -41.00 26.32 -7.11
C PRO A 485 -42.52 26.12 -7.18
N ASP A 486 -43.31 27.16 -7.50
CA ASP A 486 -44.78 27.12 -7.56
C ASP A 486 -45.34 26.53 -8.88
N ILE A 487 -44.49 26.35 -9.90
CA ILE A 487 -44.83 25.71 -11.16
C ILE A 487 -44.19 24.31 -11.14
N ASN A 488 -45.01 23.26 -11.23
CA ASN A 488 -44.56 21.84 -11.22
C ASN A 488 -43.54 21.48 -12.35
N GLU A 489 -43.16 22.43 -13.20
CA GLU A 489 -42.23 22.33 -14.33
C GLU A 489 -41.22 23.51 -14.37
N GLY A 490 -40.76 23.99 -13.21
CA GLY A 490 -39.71 25.02 -13.17
C GLY A 490 -38.38 24.53 -13.79
N ALA A 491 -37.71 25.39 -14.56
CA ALA A 491 -36.40 25.07 -15.14
C ALA A 491 -35.32 25.04 -14.04
N VAL A 492 -34.50 23.97 -14.04
CA VAL A 492 -33.35 23.80 -13.12
C VAL A 492 -32.18 24.65 -13.62
N ILE A 493 -31.60 25.47 -12.73
CA ILE A 493 -30.37 26.22 -13.01
C ILE A 493 -29.20 25.24 -13.07
N VAL A 494 -28.53 25.21 -14.22
CA VAL A 494 -27.34 24.38 -14.46
C VAL A 494 -26.08 25.22 -14.30
N ASP A 495 -25.42 25.06 -13.16
CA ASP A 495 -24.12 25.62 -12.80
C ASP A 495 -23.10 24.50 -12.44
N GLY A 496 -21.85 24.86 -12.16
CA GLY A 496 -20.80 23.89 -11.81
C GLY A 496 -21.13 23.03 -10.57
N LEU A 497 -21.77 23.62 -9.55
CA LEU A 497 -22.20 22.89 -8.34
C LEU A 497 -23.32 21.90 -8.65
N SER A 498 -24.29 22.29 -9.47
CA SER A 498 -25.40 21.44 -9.89
C SER A 498 -24.91 20.25 -10.72
N VAL A 499 -23.88 20.45 -11.55
CA VAL A 499 -23.26 19.40 -12.37
C VAL A 499 -22.51 18.39 -11.50
N GLU A 500 -21.69 18.86 -10.56
CA GLU A 500 -20.98 17.97 -9.64
C GLU A 500 -21.95 17.25 -8.69
N ARG A 501 -22.98 17.94 -8.15
CA ARG A 501 -24.04 17.31 -7.35
C ARG A 501 -24.78 16.23 -8.12
N ASN A 502 -25.17 16.50 -9.37
CA ASN A 502 -25.84 15.53 -10.22
C ASN A 502 -24.94 14.31 -10.47
N HIS A 503 -23.65 14.50 -10.68
CA HIS A 503 -22.70 13.39 -10.80
C HIS A 503 -22.66 12.51 -9.54
N VAL A 504 -22.58 13.12 -8.35
CA VAL A 504 -22.60 12.36 -7.08
C VAL A 504 -23.91 11.61 -6.90
N LEU A 505 -25.05 12.27 -7.12
CA LEU A 505 -26.39 11.67 -7.00
C LEU A 505 -26.57 10.46 -7.94
N VAL A 506 -26.08 10.54 -9.18
CA VAL A 506 -26.11 9.40 -10.10
C VAL A 506 -25.18 8.28 -9.62
N ARG A 507 -23.96 8.61 -9.19
CA ARG A 507 -22.96 7.61 -8.73
C ARG A 507 -23.47 6.77 -7.57
N VAL A 508 -24.10 7.40 -6.58
CA VAL A 508 -24.65 6.69 -5.41
C VAL A 508 -26.03 6.07 -5.70
N GLY A 509 -26.73 6.56 -6.72
CA GLY A 509 -28.03 6.09 -7.16
C GLY A 509 -28.00 4.81 -8.01
N VAL A 510 -26.92 4.57 -8.75
CA VAL A 510 -26.78 3.43 -9.68
C VAL A 510 -25.50 2.64 -9.44
N VAL A 511 -25.65 1.33 -9.31
CA VAL A 511 -24.54 0.37 -9.26
C VAL A 511 -24.44 -0.38 -10.59
N GLY A 512 -23.22 -0.59 -11.07
CA GLY A 512 -22.97 -1.38 -12.28
C GLY A 512 -21.57 -1.18 -12.86
N GLY A 513 -21.13 -2.14 -13.65
CA GLY A 513 -19.90 -2.08 -14.43
C GLY A 513 -19.96 -1.09 -15.62
N PRO A 514 -18.88 -1.02 -16.41
CA PRO A 514 -18.77 -0.09 -17.55
C PRO A 514 -19.86 -0.29 -18.62
N SER A 515 -20.37 -1.51 -18.77
CA SER A 515 -21.43 -1.83 -19.74
C SER A 515 -22.85 -1.73 -19.15
N GLU A 516 -22.97 -1.37 -17.88
CA GLU A 516 -24.23 -1.47 -17.11
C GLU A 516 -24.76 -0.10 -16.64
N ARG A 517 -23.87 0.87 -16.45
CA ARG A 517 -24.26 2.23 -16.05
C ARG A 517 -23.50 3.31 -16.81
N ARG A 518 -24.10 4.49 -16.85
CA ARG A 518 -23.49 5.72 -17.37
C ARG A 518 -23.40 6.75 -16.25
N LEU A 519 -22.24 7.37 -16.09
CA LEU A 519 -22.07 8.51 -15.20
C LEU A 519 -22.05 9.80 -16.03
N PRO A 520 -22.73 10.87 -15.58
CA PRO A 520 -22.74 12.11 -16.32
C PRO A 520 -21.37 12.76 -16.35
N LEU A 521 -21.09 13.52 -17.41
CA LEU A 521 -19.89 14.34 -17.47
C LEU A 521 -19.95 15.45 -16.41
N ARG A 522 -18.78 15.94 -16.04
CA ARG A 522 -18.62 16.95 -14.97
C ARG A 522 -18.30 18.35 -15.48
N SER A 523 -18.11 18.48 -16.78
CA SER A 523 -17.92 19.74 -17.48
C SER A 523 -19.15 20.07 -18.32
N LEU A 524 -19.42 21.37 -18.43
CA LEU A 524 -20.37 21.89 -19.40
C LEU A 524 -19.75 21.82 -20.80
N GLN A 525 -20.59 21.53 -21.79
CA GLN A 525 -20.21 21.48 -23.19
C GLN A 525 -20.60 22.79 -23.89
N GLU A 526 -19.88 23.14 -24.96
CA GLU A 526 -20.29 24.23 -25.84
C GLU A 526 -21.48 23.78 -26.72
N GLY A 527 -22.54 24.58 -26.79
CA GLY A 527 -23.70 24.30 -27.66
C GLY A 527 -25.05 24.73 -27.07
N GLU A 528 -26.13 24.43 -27.79
CA GLU A 528 -27.51 24.78 -27.39
C GLU A 528 -28.00 24.02 -26.15
N GLN A 529 -27.49 22.79 -25.92
CA GLN A 529 -27.71 22.00 -24.72
C GLN A 529 -26.37 21.76 -24.01
N PRO A 530 -25.89 22.71 -23.19
CA PRO A 530 -24.57 22.62 -22.57
C PRO A 530 -24.44 21.46 -21.57
N TYR A 531 -25.56 20.87 -21.14
CA TYR A 531 -25.59 19.70 -20.28
C TYR A 531 -26.68 18.71 -20.72
N PRO A 532 -26.34 17.70 -21.54
CA PRO A 532 -27.32 16.77 -22.12
C PRO A 532 -27.72 15.62 -21.15
N TRP A 533 -27.54 15.81 -19.84
CA TRP A 533 -27.74 14.77 -18.82
C TRP A 533 -28.98 15.09 -17.95
N PRO A 534 -29.91 14.14 -17.77
CA PRO A 534 -31.12 14.37 -16.95
C PRO A 534 -30.79 14.67 -15.48
N MET A 535 -31.22 15.81 -14.95
CA MET A 535 -30.99 16.19 -13.55
C MET A 535 -31.78 15.32 -12.57
N VAL A 536 -31.12 14.80 -11.54
CA VAL A 536 -31.74 13.94 -10.52
C VAL A 536 -32.43 14.80 -9.44
N LEU A 537 -33.77 14.77 -9.37
CA LEU A 537 -34.57 15.49 -8.37
C LEU A 537 -35.19 14.59 -7.29
N SER A 538 -35.21 13.29 -7.54
CA SER A 538 -35.69 12.23 -6.63
C SER A 538 -35.09 10.88 -7.04
N TYR A 539 -35.18 9.90 -6.14
CA TYR A 539 -34.90 8.49 -6.48
C TYR A 539 -36.21 7.75 -6.80
N PRO A 540 -36.16 6.72 -7.68
CA PRO A 540 -34.99 6.19 -8.39
C PRO A 540 -34.46 7.17 -9.44
N VAL A 541 -33.18 7.05 -9.79
CA VAL A 541 -32.60 7.89 -10.84
C VAL A 541 -33.27 7.62 -12.20
N PRO A 542 -33.21 8.55 -13.16
CA PRO A 542 -33.70 8.31 -14.51
C PRO A 542 -33.05 7.09 -15.18
N ASN A 543 -33.84 6.28 -15.88
CA ASN A 543 -33.37 5.10 -16.62
C ASN A 543 -32.27 5.41 -17.65
N PHE A 544 -32.09 6.68 -18.02
CA PHE A 544 -30.98 7.15 -18.86
C PHE A 544 -29.59 6.74 -18.35
N TYR A 545 -29.43 6.61 -17.03
CA TYR A 545 -28.17 6.27 -16.37
C TYR A 545 -27.93 4.76 -16.24
N THR A 546 -28.94 3.96 -16.52
CA THR A 546 -28.86 2.49 -16.58
C THR A 546 -28.83 2.04 -18.03
N LEU A 547 -27.89 1.17 -18.38
CA LEU A 547 -27.83 0.57 -19.72
C LEU A 547 -28.70 -0.68 -19.75
N ASP A 548 -29.36 -1.00 -20.86
CA ASP A 548 -30.02 -2.31 -20.93
C ASP A 548 -28.93 -3.41 -20.86
N PRO A 549 -29.07 -4.41 -19.97
CA PRO A 549 -28.13 -5.50 -19.92
C PRO A 549 -28.10 -6.19 -21.29
N PRO A 550 -26.92 -6.56 -21.81
CA PRO A 550 -26.80 -7.18 -23.13
C PRO A 550 -27.72 -8.41 -23.19
N GLU A 551 -28.53 -8.51 -24.25
CA GLU A 551 -29.40 -9.66 -24.47
C GLU A 551 -28.54 -10.93 -24.43
N ILE A 552 -28.73 -11.76 -23.42
CA ILE A 552 -28.06 -13.06 -23.34
C ILE A 552 -28.65 -13.86 -24.50
N PRO A 553 -27.87 -14.22 -25.54
CA PRO A 553 -28.42 -15.05 -26.61
C PRO A 553 -28.86 -16.36 -25.96
N HIS A 554 -30.16 -16.64 -26.00
CA HIS A 554 -30.74 -17.93 -25.65
C HIS A 554 -30.27 -18.98 -26.67
N THR A 555 -28.98 -19.29 -26.67
CA THR A 555 -28.43 -20.41 -27.40
C THR A 555 -28.65 -21.63 -26.52
N SER A 556 -29.56 -22.49 -26.96
CA SER A 556 -29.83 -23.82 -26.43
C SER A 556 -28.67 -24.80 -26.63
N GLN A 557 -27.43 -24.31 -26.74
CA GLN A 557 -26.23 -25.13 -26.77
C GLN A 557 -25.77 -25.33 -25.33
N SER A 558 -25.94 -26.55 -24.82
CA SER A 558 -25.40 -26.94 -23.53
C SER A 558 -23.88 -26.76 -23.54
N CYS A 559 -23.38 -25.83 -22.72
CA CYS A 559 -21.94 -25.67 -22.49
C CYS A 559 -21.35 -27.01 -22.03
N GLU A 560 -20.16 -27.39 -22.54
CA GLU A 560 -19.47 -28.63 -22.13
C GLU A 560 -19.34 -28.75 -20.60
N ILE A 561 -19.23 -27.61 -19.90
CA ILE A 561 -19.17 -27.56 -18.43
C ILE A 561 -20.51 -27.94 -17.80
N SER A 562 -21.65 -27.47 -18.32
CA SER A 562 -22.96 -27.84 -17.75
C SER A 562 -23.27 -29.32 -17.97
N ALA A 563 -22.85 -29.89 -19.10
CA ALA A 563 -22.90 -31.34 -19.33
C ALA A 563 -21.98 -32.11 -18.37
N PHE A 564 -20.77 -31.60 -18.11
CA PHE A 564 -19.84 -32.23 -17.16
C PHE A 564 -20.40 -32.24 -15.73
N LEU A 565 -20.90 -31.10 -15.23
CA LEU A 565 -21.44 -30.95 -13.88
C LEU A 565 -22.67 -31.86 -13.63
N THR A 566 -23.47 -32.13 -14.66
CA THR A 566 -24.64 -33.03 -14.56
C THR A 566 -24.27 -34.51 -14.63
N SER A 567 -23.17 -34.87 -15.30
CA SER A 567 -22.74 -36.25 -15.54
C SER A 567 -21.90 -36.88 -14.42
N SER A 568 -21.30 -36.08 -13.52
CA SER A 568 -20.16 -36.53 -12.69
C SER A 568 -20.53 -37.27 -11.39
N LYS A 569 -21.60 -38.08 -11.38
CA LYS A 569 -22.04 -38.74 -10.12
C LYS A 569 -21.36 -40.06 -9.80
N ASP A 570 -20.61 -40.71 -10.70
CA ASP A 570 -20.04 -42.04 -10.43
C ASP A 570 -18.62 -42.22 -10.98
N SER A 571 -17.67 -42.54 -10.08
CA SER A 571 -16.39 -43.27 -10.30
C SER A 571 -15.05 -42.56 -10.63
N GLU A 572 -14.94 -41.24 -10.77
CA GLU A 572 -13.62 -40.57 -10.93
C GLU A 572 -12.98 -40.21 -9.57
N SER A 573 -11.64 -40.29 -9.45
CA SER A 573 -10.92 -39.87 -8.24
C SER A 573 -11.10 -38.37 -7.95
N GLU A 574 -11.12 -37.97 -6.67
CA GLU A 574 -11.43 -36.57 -6.28
C GLU A 574 -10.49 -35.54 -6.94
N GLU A 575 -9.20 -35.88 -7.06
CA GLU A 575 -8.18 -35.00 -7.67
C GLU A 575 -8.31 -34.93 -9.20
N SER A 576 -8.80 -36.00 -9.85
CA SER A 576 -9.01 -36.01 -11.30
C SER A 576 -10.22 -35.18 -11.73
N TRP A 577 -11.27 -35.11 -10.90
CA TRP A 577 -12.47 -34.32 -11.20
C TRP A 577 -12.14 -32.82 -11.24
N LEU A 578 -11.45 -32.29 -10.21
CA LEU A 578 -11.13 -30.87 -10.12
C LEU A 578 -10.21 -30.41 -11.27
N LYS A 579 -9.17 -31.20 -11.57
CA LYS A 579 -8.26 -30.93 -12.70
C LYS A 579 -8.97 -30.93 -14.05
N LYS A 580 -9.97 -31.81 -14.23
CA LYS A 580 -10.80 -31.86 -15.44
C LYS A 580 -11.73 -30.64 -15.52
N CYS A 581 -12.36 -30.27 -14.40
CA CYS A 581 -13.17 -29.05 -14.29
C CYS A 581 -12.36 -27.80 -14.65
N GLN A 582 -11.17 -27.64 -14.07
CA GLN A 582 -10.23 -26.54 -14.36
C GLN A 582 -9.89 -26.46 -15.85
N LYS A 583 -9.58 -27.60 -16.49
CA LYS A 583 -9.29 -27.63 -17.94
C LYS A 583 -10.48 -27.22 -18.79
N LEU A 584 -11.68 -27.70 -18.47
CA LEU A 584 -12.91 -27.32 -19.17
C LEU A 584 -13.23 -25.83 -18.99
N PHE A 585 -13.06 -25.31 -17.78
CA PHE A 585 -13.21 -23.89 -17.48
C PHE A 585 -12.22 -23.03 -18.29
N CYS A 586 -10.93 -23.39 -18.29
CA CYS A 586 -9.93 -22.68 -19.10
C CYS A 586 -10.26 -22.71 -20.60
N LYS A 587 -10.69 -23.87 -21.12
CA LYS A 587 -11.10 -24.00 -22.52
C LYS A 587 -12.27 -23.07 -22.83
N ALA A 588 -13.34 -23.14 -22.03
CA ALA A 588 -14.51 -22.29 -22.21
C ALA A 588 -14.17 -20.79 -22.14
N MET A 589 -13.31 -20.39 -21.22
CA MET A 589 -12.84 -19.00 -21.09
C MET A 589 -12.08 -18.50 -22.33
N MET A 590 -11.30 -19.36 -23.00
CA MET A 590 -10.50 -18.97 -24.17
C MET A 590 -11.25 -19.08 -25.50
N SER A 591 -12.16 -20.05 -25.68
CA SER A 591 -12.81 -20.29 -26.97
C SER A 591 -14.25 -19.79 -27.06
N GLU A 592 -14.99 -19.81 -25.95
CA GLU A 592 -16.45 -19.60 -25.94
C GLU A 592 -16.89 -18.88 -24.66
N SER A 593 -16.21 -17.78 -24.31
CA SER A 593 -16.45 -17.14 -23.01
C SER A 593 -17.91 -16.70 -22.85
N HIS A 594 -18.59 -16.32 -23.93
CA HIS A 594 -20.01 -15.94 -23.95
C HIS A 594 -20.97 -17.03 -23.45
N ASN A 595 -20.57 -18.31 -23.46
CA ASN A 595 -21.39 -19.43 -22.99
C ASN A 595 -21.36 -19.60 -21.46
N LEU A 596 -20.42 -18.94 -20.76
CA LEU A 596 -20.35 -18.90 -19.30
C LEU A 596 -21.27 -17.80 -18.76
N THR A 597 -22.52 -18.15 -18.52
CA THR A 597 -23.54 -17.20 -18.03
C THR A 597 -24.30 -17.72 -16.82
N GLY A 598 -24.70 -16.79 -15.95
CA GLY A 598 -25.65 -16.96 -14.83
C GLY A 598 -25.65 -18.35 -14.18
N ASN A 599 -26.66 -19.15 -14.53
CA ASN A 599 -26.90 -20.47 -13.95
C ASN A 599 -25.70 -21.43 -14.08
N VAL A 600 -24.96 -21.41 -15.19
CA VAL A 600 -23.80 -22.27 -15.38
C VAL A 600 -22.71 -21.94 -14.36
N LEU A 601 -22.49 -20.65 -14.08
CA LEU A 601 -21.52 -20.19 -13.10
C LEU A 601 -22.00 -20.47 -11.67
N ALA A 602 -23.30 -20.34 -11.40
CA ALA A 602 -23.89 -20.71 -10.12
C ALA A 602 -23.70 -22.21 -9.82
N ASP A 603 -24.05 -23.07 -10.77
CA ASP A 603 -23.93 -24.53 -10.64
C ASP A 603 -22.46 -24.97 -10.54
N LEU A 604 -21.56 -24.31 -11.27
CA LEU A 604 -20.12 -24.51 -11.18
C LEU A 604 -19.61 -24.18 -9.76
N LEU A 605 -19.94 -22.99 -9.26
CA LEU A 605 -19.49 -22.53 -7.95
C LEU A 605 -20.01 -23.47 -6.84
N GLU A 606 -21.28 -23.83 -6.89
CA GLU A 606 -21.90 -24.76 -5.94
C GLU A 606 -21.22 -26.13 -5.98
N SER A 607 -21.04 -26.71 -7.17
CA SER A 607 -20.43 -28.03 -7.34
C SER A 607 -18.98 -28.07 -6.86
N VAL A 608 -18.19 -27.03 -7.16
CA VAL A 608 -16.79 -26.93 -6.75
C VAL A 608 -16.68 -26.73 -5.24
N VAL A 609 -17.48 -25.86 -4.64
CA VAL A 609 -17.49 -25.66 -3.18
C VAL A 609 -17.89 -26.94 -2.47
N VAL A 610 -18.90 -27.66 -2.96
CA VAL A 610 -19.30 -28.97 -2.41
C VAL A 610 -18.14 -29.96 -2.51
N HIS A 611 -17.51 -30.09 -3.68
CA HIS A 611 -16.37 -30.99 -3.90
C HIS A 611 -15.21 -30.71 -2.95
N LEU A 612 -14.78 -29.44 -2.85
CA LEU A 612 -13.68 -29.02 -1.97
C LEU A 612 -14.02 -29.22 -0.49
N SER A 613 -15.25 -28.87 -0.07
CA SER A 613 -15.68 -29.02 1.33
C SER A 613 -15.78 -30.47 1.83
N ASN A 614 -15.94 -31.42 0.91
CA ASN A 614 -15.97 -32.84 1.25
C ASN A 614 -14.57 -33.44 1.41
N SER A 615 -13.53 -32.78 0.87
CA SER A 615 -12.15 -33.24 0.94
C SER A 615 -11.47 -32.73 2.20
N ALA A 616 -11.02 -33.63 3.08
CA ALA A 616 -10.39 -33.27 4.34
C ALA A 616 -9.09 -32.46 4.19
N THR A 617 -8.41 -32.55 3.03
CA THR A 617 -7.18 -31.79 2.75
C THR A 617 -7.43 -30.36 2.30
N GLU A 618 -8.63 -30.05 1.81
CA GLU A 618 -9.00 -28.73 1.28
C GLU A 618 -9.83 -27.90 2.29
N CYS A 619 -10.32 -28.53 3.36
CA CYS A 619 -10.93 -27.85 4.50
C CYS A 619 -9.85 -27.28 5.43
N PHE A 620 -9.70 -25.95 5.43
CA PHE A 620 -8.71 -25.23 6.25
C PHE A 620 -9.26 -24.77 7.60
N PHE A 621 -10.59 -24.66 7.72
CA PHE A 621 -11.27 -24.18 8.92
C PHE A 621 -12.29 -25.21 9.41
N SER A 622 -12.53 -25.27 10.72
CA SER A 622 -13.46 -26.26 11.26
C SER A 622 -14.89 -25.91 10.85
N SER A 623 -15.54 -26.84 10.16
CA SER A 623 -16.96 -26.74 9.86
C SER A 623 -17.77 -27.09 11.10
N ASP A 624 -17.98 -26.11 11.99
CA ASP A 624 -19.00 -26.28 13.03
C ASP A 624 -20.35 -26.53 12.35
N GLN A 625 -21.06 -27.58 12.77
CA GLN A 625 -22.39 -27.87 12.23
C GLN A 625 -23.33 -26.74 12.62
N TYR A 626 -23.50 -25.76 11.73
CA TYR A 626 -24.43 -24.66 11.94
C TYR A 626 -25.86 -25.23 11.99
N LYS A 627 -26.39 -25.34 13.21
CA LYS A 627 -27.80 -25.57 13.48
C LYS A 627 -28.35 -24.33 14.16
N ALA A 628 -28.71 -23.31 13.40
CA ALA A 628 -29.44 -22.19 13.98
C ALA A 628 -30.86 -22.61 14.33
N ALA A 629 -31.26 -22.44 15.59
CA ALA A 629 -32.66 -22.51 15.95
C ALA A 629 -33.38 -21.30 15.33
N VAL A 630 -34.59 -21.51 14.78
CA VAL A 630 -35.42 -20.44 14.19
C VAL A 630 -35.66 -19.26 15.17
N LYS A 631 -35.58 -19.52 16.49
CA LYS A 631 -35.66 -18.50 17.54
C LYS A 631 -34.44 -17.58 17.59
N ASP A 632 -33.24 -18.10 17.34
CA ASP A 632 -31.99 -17.32 17.39
C ASP A 632 -31.92 -16.31 16.25
N VAL A 633 -32.39 -16.69 15.06
CA VAL A 633 -32.39 -15.84 13.86
C VAL A 633 -33.38 -14.67 13.98
N LYS A 634 -34.49 -14.86 14.71
CA LYS A 634 -35.49 -13.80 14.93
C LYS A 634 -34.95 -12.66 15.80
N ASN A 635 -34.03 -12.95 16.72
CA ASN A 635 -33.45 -11.98 17.63
C ASN A 635 -32.30 -11.17 17.02
N VAL A 636 -31.78 -11.58 15.85
CA VAL A 636 -30.72 -10.84 15.15
C VAL A 636 -31.32 -9.71 14.35
N GLU A 637 -30.85 -8.49 14.61
CA GLU A 637 -31.22 -7.29 13.87
C GLU A 637 -30.10 -6.83 12.93
N LEU A 638 -30.51 -6.37 11.75
CA LEU A 638 -29.63 -5.72 10.80
C LEU A 638 -29.58 -4.23 11.14
N SER A 639 -28.37 -3.70 11.27
CA SER A 639 -28.08 -2.28 11.42
C SER A 639 -28.63 -1.50 10.23
N ARG A 640 -28.77 -0.18 10.40
CA ARG A 640 -29.23 0.71 9.33
C ARG A 640 -28.29 0.71 8.12
N VAL A 641 -26.98 0.61 8.34
CA VAL A 641 -25.96 0.44 7.29
C VAL A 641 -26.21 -0.83 6.49
N GLU A 642 -26.46 -1.96 7.16
CA GLU A 642 -26.78 -3.22 6.48
C GLU A 642 -28.09 -3.15 5.69
N GLN A 643 -29.10 -2.45 6.20
CA GLN A 643 -30.37 -2.24 5.48
C GLN A 643 -30.19 -1.41 4.22
N LEU A 644 -29.38 -0.35 4.27
CA LEU A 644 -29.03 0.45 3.09
C LEU A 644 -28.28 -0.41 2.05
N GLY A 645 -27.38 -1.29 2.49
CA GLY A 645 -26.71 -2.27 1.63
C GLY A 645 -27.70 -3.24 0.96
N VAL A 646 -28.70 -3.74 1.70
CA VAL A 646 -29.80 -4.56 1.16
C VAL A 646 -30.55 -3.81 0.06
N ASP A 647 -30.87 -2.54 0.27
CA ASP A 647 -31.57 -1.74 -0.74
C ASP A 647 -30.72 -1.49 -2.00
N ILE A 648 -29.39 -1.37 -1.88
CA ILE A 648 -28.47 -1.32 -3.03
C ILE A 648 -28.47 -2.66 -3.78
N CYS A 649 -28.28 -3.77 -3.06
CA CYS A 649 -28.20 -5.11 -3.65
C CYS A 649 -29.48 -5.48 -4.41
N LEU A 650 -30.65 -5.23 -3.82
CA LEU A 650 -31.94 -5.52 -4.45
C LEU A 650 -32.19 -4.66 -5.69
N ARG A 651 -31.80 -3.38 -5.67
CA ARG A 651 -31.90 -2.51 -6.86
C ARG A 651 -31.03 -3.04 -8.00
N TYR A 652 -29.78 -3.39 -7.71
CA TYR A 652 -28.85 -3.92 -8.71
C TYR A 652 -29.31 -5.28 -9.25
N GLY A 653 -29.71 -6.22 -8.38
CA GLY A 653 -30.22 -7.52 -8.80
C GLY A 653 -31.53 -7.45 -9.60
N SER A 654 -32.40 -6.49 -9.28
CA SER A 654 -33.63 -6.23 -10.06
C SER A 654 -33.31 -5.66 -11.44
N TYR A 655 -32.35 -4.74 -11.51
CA TYR A 655 -31.85 -4.18 -12.78
C TYR A 655 -31.25 -5.28 -13.67
N LEU A 656 -30.46 -6.20 -13.10
CA LEU A 656 -29.91 -7.36 -13.80
C LEU A 656 -30.95 -8.45 -14.11
N LYS A 657 -32.21 -8.29 -13.65
CA LYS A 657 -33.31 -9.26 -13.80
C LYS A 657 -32.99 -10.65 -13.20
N LEU A 658 -32.24 -10.68 -12.10
CA LEU A 658 -31.85 -11.92 -11.41
C LEU A 658 -32.79 -12.31 -10.28
N LEU A 659 -33.62 -11.37 -9.80
CA LEU A 659 -34.39 -11.52 -8.57
C LEU A 659 -35.90 -11.67 -8.81
N GLY A 660 -36.54 -12.52 -8.01
CA GLY A 660 -38.00 -12.65 -7.92
C GLY A 660 -38.64 -11.80 -6.81
N GLY A 661 -39.96 -11.89 -6.65
CA GLY A 661 -40.74 -11.04 -5.73
C GLY A 661 -40.39 -11.15 -4.24
N GLU A 662 -39.93 -12.31 -3.77
CA GLU A 662 -39.58 -12.56 -2.35
C GLU A 662 -38.11 -12.25 -2.00
N ALA A 663 -37.33 -11.73 -2.96
CA ALA A 663 -35.89 -11.58 -2.82
C ALA A 663 -35.48 -10.71 -1.61
N ARG A 664 -36.26 -9.67 -1.26
CA ARG A 664 -35.99 -8.83 -0.08
C ARG A 664 -36.05 -9.63 1.21
N HIS A 665 -37.07 -10.45 1.37
CA HIS A 665 -37.24 -11.26 2.58
C HIS A 665 -36.12 -12.30 2.68
N HIS A 666 -35.83 -13.00 1.58
CA HIS A 666 -34.77 -14.00 1.51
C HIS A 666 -33.38 -13.41 1.81
N LEU A 667 -33.03 -12.26 1.23
CA LEU A 667 -31.73 -11.63 1.48
C LEU A 667 -31.58 -11.19 2.95
N ILE A 668 -32.62 -10.59 3.54
CA ILE A 668 -32.59 -10.20 4.96
C ILE A 668 -32.41 -11.44 5.85
N LEU A 669 -33.12 -12.53 5.55
CA LEU A 669 -33.02 -13.76 6.32
C LEU A 669 -31.64 -14.41 6.19
N LEU A 670 -31.08 -14.44 4.98
CA LEU A 670 -29.72 -14.91 4.71
C LEU A 670 -28.70 -14.14 5.54
N LEU A 671 -28.72 -12.80 5.48
CA LEU A 671 -27.77 -11.96 6.20
C LEU A 671 -27.89 -12.14 7.72
N LYS A 672 -29.12 -12.29 8.26
CA LYS A 672 -29.31 -12.60 9.68
C LYS A 672 -28.73 -13.95 10.07
N GLN A 673 -28.90 -14.97 9.24
CA GLN A 673 -28.34 -16.31 9.49
C GLN A 673 -26.81 -16.29 9.45
N ILE A 674 -26.22 -15.65 8.44
CA ILE A 674 -24.77 -15.48 8.30
C ILE A 674 -24.21 -14.65 9.47
N LYS A 675 -24.84 -13.54 9.83
CA LYS A 675 -24.43 -12.72 10.99
C LYS A 675 -24.44 -13.54 12.28
N SER A 676 -25.48 -14.35 12.50
CA SER A 676 -25.56 -15.26 13.65
C SER A 676 -24.49 -16.37 13.62
N PHE A 677 -24.13 -16.86 12.43
CA PHE A 677 -23.06 -17.83 12.25
C PHE A 677 -21.70 -17.20 12.59
N LEU A 678 -21.38 -16.07 11.99
CA LEU A 678 -20.10 -15.37 12.19
C LEU A 678 -19.92 -14.87 13.62
N SER A 679 -20.98 -14.37 14.27
CA SER A 679 -20.89 -13.92 15.66
C SER A 679 -20.49 -15.03 16.64
N LYS A 680 -20.74 -16.31 16.29
CA LYS A 680 -20.31 -17.45 17.12
C LYS A 680 -18.82 -17.75 16.99
N GLN A 681 -18.21 -17.33 15.88
CA GLN A 681 -16.78 -17.48 15.59
C GLN A 681 -15.97 -16.24 16.03
N GLN A 682 -16.64 -15.14 16.38
CA GLN A 682 -15.96 -13.92 16.76
C GLN A 682 -15.30 -14.04 18.15
N ARG A 683 -14.03 -13.65 18.24
CA ARG A 683 -13.32 -13.52 19.52
C ARG A 683 -13.59 -12.17 20.16
N ASN A 684 -13.86 -12.16 21.46
CA ASN A 684 -13.95 -10.93 22.25
C ASN A 684 -12.52 -10.42 22.54
N LEU A 685 -12.11 -9.37 21.82
CA LEU A 685 -10.84 -8.68 22.05
C LEU A 685 -11.14 -7.27 22.58
N SER A 686 -10.50 -6.91 23.69
CA SER A 686 -10.50 -5.53 24.20
C SER A 686 -9.58 -4.68 23.32
N SER A 687 -10.12 -4.14 22.22
CA SER A 687 -9.41 -3.25 21.29
C SER A 687 -9.89 -1.80 21.42
N GLY A 688 -8.95 -0.86 21.30
CA GLY A 688 -9.27 0.58 21.21
C GLY A 688 -9.75 1.02 19.82
N LEU A 689 -9.75 0.13 18.83
CA LEU A 689 -10.16 0.41 17.44
C LEU A 689 -11.67 0.23 17.29
N LEU A 690 -12.37 1.23 16.74
CA LEU A 690 -13.83 1.19 16.57
C LEU A 690 -14.25 0.04 15.64
N THR A 691 -13.47 -0.18 14.58
CA THR A 691 -13.69 -1.26 13.60
C THR A 691 -13.50 -2.67 14.17
N GLN A 692 -13.03 -2.82 15.42
CA GLN A 692 -12.81 -4.10 16.09
C GLN A 692 -13.70 -4.31 17.34
N GLN A 693 -14.44 -3.27 17.77
CA GLN A 693 -15.25 -3.32 19.01
C GLN A 693 -16.61 -4.00 18.84
N GLU A 694 -17.19 -3.95 17.64
CA GLU A 694 -18.55 -4.44 17.36
C GLU A 694 -18.55 -5.55 16.29
N SER A 695 -19.71 -5.83 15.70
CA SER A 695 -19.81 -6.65 14.48
C SER A 695 -19.07 -5.98 13.31
N TYR A 696 -18.78 -6.76 12.26
CA TYR A 696 -18.10 -6.29 11.05
C TYR A 696 -18.58 -4.90 10.59
N PRO A 697 -17.67 -3.92 10.44
CA PRO A 697 -18.03 -2.58 10.00
C PRO A 697 -18.33 -2.58 8.49
N GLY A 698 -19.57 -2.23 8.12
CA GLY A 698 -20.01 -2.14 6.72
C GLY A 698 -21.04 -3.20 6.32
N TYR A 699 -21.08 -3.52 5.02
CA TYR A 699 -22.03 -4.49 4.46
C TYR A 699 -21.33 -5.73 3.90
N ASP A 700 -21.98 -6.89 3.98
CA ASP A 700 -21.44 -8.14 3.42
C ASP A 700 -21.71 -8.23 1.91
N TRP A 701 -20.82 -7.59 1.15
CA TRP A 701 -20.86 -7.58 -0.32
C TRP A 701 -20.68 -8.97 -0.93
N LEU A 702 -19.93 -9.87 -0.27
CA LEU A 702 -19.74 -11.24 -0.79
C LEU A 702 -21.02 -12.06 -0.64
N ALA A 703 -21.62 -12.06 0.55
CA ALA A 703 -22.88 -12.80 0.78
C ALA A 703 -23.98 -12.32 -0.20
N SER A 704 -24.03 -11.03 -0.46
CA SER A 704 -24.94 -10.41 -1.43
C SER A 704 -24.61 -10.80 -2.87
N SER A 705 -23.32 -10.84 -3.24
CA SER A 705 -22.90 -11.30 -4.57
C SER A 705 -23.26 -12.77 -4.79
N VAL A 706 -23.04 -13.63 -3.80
CA VAL A 706 -23.46 -15.05 -3.85
C VAL A 706 -24.98 -15.16 -3.99
N PHE A 707 -25.75 -14.36 -3.24
CA PHE A 707 -27.21 -14.34 -3.34
C PHE A 707 -27.70 -13.99 -4.76
N LEU A 708 -27.09 -13.00 -5.40
CA LEU A 708 -27.40 -12.64 -6.79
C LEU A 708 -26.97 -13.72 -7.78
N ILE A 709 -25.80 -14.35 -7.59
CA ILE A 709 -25.34 -15.48 -8.43
C ILE A 709 -26.32 -16.65 -8.36
N MET A 710 -26.89 -16.92 -7.18
CA MET A 710 -27.87 -17.98 -6.95
C MET A 710 -29.31 -17.59 -7.34
N GLY A 711 -29.50 -16.48 -8.05
CA GLY A 711 -30.84 -16.05 -8.51
C GLY A 711 -31.80 -15.69 -7.38
N GLY A 712 -31.28 -15.29 -6.22
CA GLY A 712 -32.08 -14.94 -5.04
C GLY A 712 -32.61 -16.13 -4.23
N ASP A 713 -32.06 -17.33 -4.45
CA ASP A 713 -32.39 -18.54 -3.69
C ASP A 713 -31.68 -18.53 -2.32
N LEU A 714 -32.46 -18.51 -1.24
CA LEU A 714 -31.95 -18.48 0.14
C LEU A 714 -31.14 -19.73 0.49
N ASP A 715 -31.69 -20.92 0.23
CA ASP A 715 -31.15 -22.18 0.71
C ASP A 715 -29.85 -22.52 -0.02
N ARG A 716 -29.81 -22.30 -1.35
CA ARG A 716 -28.58 -22.45 -2.15
C ARG A 716 -27.49 -21.48 -1.69
N SER A 717 -27.85 -20.21 -1.47
CA SER A 717 -26.90 -19.18 -1.02
C SER A 717 -26.33 -19.50 0.35
N LEU A 718 -27.18 -19.85 1.32
CA LEU A 718 -26.76 -20.22 2.66
C LEU A 718 -25.89 -21.49 2.64
N GLY A 719 -26.33 -22.52 1.92
CA GLY A 719 -25.60 -23.78 1.79
C GLY A 719 -24.20 -23.58 1.21
N LEU A 720 -24.07 -22.73 0.19
CA LEU A 720 -22.78 -22.40 -0.40
C LEU A 720 -21.90 -21.60 0.56
N LEU A 721 -22.42 -20.53 1.16
CA LEU A 721 -21.65 -19.67 2.08
C LEU A 721 -21.13 -20.44 3.30
N LEU A 722 -21.96 -21.29 3.90
CA LEU A 722 -21.55 -22.12 5.03
C LEU A 722 -20.40 -23.07 4.65
N ARG A 723 -20.50 -23.76 3.51
CA ARG A 723 -19.42 -24.63 3.01
C ARG A 723 -18.17 -23.84 2.61
N LEU A 724 -18.34 -22.70 1.93
CA LEU A 724 -17.25 -21.82 1.52
C LEU A 724 -16.44 -21.35 2.73
N SER A 725 -17.10 -21.11 3.87
CA SER A 725 -16.45 -20.65 5.11
C SER A 725 -15.39 -21.63 5.66
N SER A 726 -15.45 -22.91 5.28
CA SER A 726 -14.48 -23.95 5.63
C SER A 726 -13.20 -23.93 4.76
N LEU A 727 -13.25 -23.27 3.60
CA LEU A 727 -12.17 -23.25 2.60
C LEU A 727 -11.22 -22.06 2.83
N LEU A 728 -9.95 -22.22 2.47
CA LEU A 728 -8.93 -21.16 2.60
C LEU A 728 -9.32 -19.87 1.85
N VAL A 729 -9.94 -20.01 0.67
CA VAL A 729 -10.33 -18.89 -0.18
C VAL A 729 -11.21 -17.88 0.57
N SER A 730 -12.06 -18.34 1.48
CA SER A 730 -12.94 -17.48 2.28
C SER A 730 -12.19 -16.48 3.16
N ALA A 731 -10.94 -16.77 3.54
CA ALA A 731 -10.13 -15.83 4.31
C ALA A 731 -9.70 -14.58 3.51
N PHE A 732 -9.75 -14.66 2.17
CA PHE A 732 -9.26 -13.62 1.27
C PHE A 732 -10.37 -12.92 0.50
N ILE A 733 -11.38 -13.67 0.03
CA ILE A 733 -12.50 -13.09 -0.73
C ILE A 733 -13.64 -12.60 0.16
N TRP A 734 -13.67 -12.96 1.46
CA TRP A 734 -14.78 -12.68 2.37
C TRP A 734 -14.35 -11.84 3.60
N PRO A 735 -14.27 -10.51 3.46
CA PRO A 735 -13.87 -9.61 4.55
C PRO A 735 -14.67 -9.78 5.85
N ALA A 736 -16.00 -9.92 5.78
CA ALA A 736 -16.85 -10.10 6.94
C ALA A 736 -16.54 -11.39 7.71
N ARG A 737 -16.27 -12.49 7.00
CA ARG A 737 -15.93 -13.78 7.60
C ARG A 737 -14.54 -13.77 8.22
N ILE A 738 -13.52 -13.19 7.57
CA ILE A 738 -12.18 -13.14 8.15
C ILE A 738 -12.10 -12.23 9.38
N HIS A 739 -12.91 -11.17 9.40
CA HIS A 739 -13.06 -10.31 10.59
C HIS A 739 -13.58 -11.08 11.80
N ALA A 740 -14.54 -11.98 11.60
CA ALA A 740 -15.12 -12.81 12.65
C ALA A 740 -14.38 -14.14 12.87
N CYS A 741 -13.20 -14.35 12.28
CA CYS A 741 -12.51 -15.64 12.32
C CYS A 741 -11.76 -15.87 13.64
N ASP A 742 -12.17 -16.87 14.42
CA ASP A 742 -11.44 -17.34 15.61
C ASP A 742 -10.13 -18.07 15.29
N HIS A 743 -9.89 -18.53 14.07
CA HIS A 743 -8.65 -19.25 13.75
C HIS A 743 -7.41 -18.35 13.59
N LEU A 744 -7.56 -17.02 13.60
CA LEU A 744 -6.43 -16.10 13.56
C LEU A 744 -5.64 -16.14 14.88
N THR A 745 -4.32 -15.93 14.86
CA THR A 745 -3.56 -15.78 16.11
C THR A 745 -3.98 -14.51 16.86
N GLN A 746 -3.80 -14.47 18.18
CA GLN A 746 -4.19 -13.31 19.00
C GLN A 746 -3.45 -12.03 18.57
N GLU A 747 -2.17 -12.13 18.19
CA GLU A 747 -1.38 -11.01 17.68
C GLU A 747 -1.93 -10.46 16.36
N VAL A 748 -2.37 -11.32 15.44
CA VAL A 748 -2.92 -10.90 14.14
C VAL A 748 -4.33 -10.34 14.31
N ALA A 749 -5.19 -11.01 15.07
CA ALA A 749 -6.56 -10.53 15.32
C ALA A 749 -6.56 -9.18 16.07
N GLY A 750 -5.71 -9.04 17.10
CA GLY A 750 -5.57 -7.78 17.84
C GLY A 750 -4.94 -6.64 17.06
N SER A 751 -4.28 -6.91 15.92
CA SER A 751 -3.66 -5.87 15.10
C SER A 751 -4.69 -5.00 14.36
N GLY A 752 -5.88 -5.53 14.07
CA GLY A 752 -6.88 -4.87 13.22
C GLY A 752 -6.52 -4.81 11.72
N ILE A 753 -5.43 -5.46 11.28
CA ILE A 753 -4.96 -5.45 9.88
C ILE A 753 -5.34 -6.79 9.21
N PRO A 754 -6.23 -6.81 8.20
CA PRO A 754 -6.74 -8.05 7.62
C PRO A 754 -5.75 -8.75 6.67
N PRO A 755 -5.86 -10.08 6.46
CA PRO A 755 -5.03 -10.84 5.50
C PRO A 755 -5.07 -10.33 4.06
N VAL A 756 -6.20 -9.78 3.62
CA VAL A 756 -6.31 -9.16 2.29
C VAL A 756 -5.31 -8.02 2.14
N TYR A 757 -5.06 -7.24 3.20
CA TYR A 757 -4.07 -6.17 3.17
C TYR A 757 -2.65 -6.72 3.28
N TRP A 758 -2.31 -7.38 4.39
CA TRP A 758 -0.91 -7.74 4.65
C TRP A 758 -0.39 -8.88 3.77
N CYS A 759 -1.27 -9.69 3.15
CA CYS A 759 -0.89 -10.79 2.27
C CYS A 759 -1.19 -10.50 0.80
N THR A 760 -2.47 -10.34 0.41
CA THR A 760 -2.81 -10.12 -0.99
C THR A 760 -2.16 -8.85 -1.52
N ALA A 761 -2.30 -7.73 -0.82
CA ALA A 761 -1.74 -6.45 -1.26
C ALA A 761 -0.20 -6.47 -1.30
N HIS A 762 0.45 -7.16 -0.34
CA HIS A 762 1.90 -7.36 -0.33
C HIS A 762 2.39 -8.09 -1.59
N TYR A 763 1.73 -9.18 -1.97
CA TYR A 763 2.10 -9.92 -3.18
C TYR A 763 1.73 -9.20 -4.47
N VAL A 764 0.67 -8.39 -4.48
CA VAL A 764 0.39 -7.50 -5.62
C VAL A 764 1.55 -6.53 -5.80
N GLU A 765 2.00 -5.84 -4.75
CA GLU A 765 3.13 -4.90 -4.86
C GLU A 765 4.44 -5.59 -5.28
N MET A 766 4.69 -6.80 -4.76
CA MET A 766 5.84 -7.62 -5.15
C MET A 766 5.82 -7.97 -6.65
N LEU A 767 4.71 -8.53 -7.14
CA LEU A 767 4.58 -8.93 -8.54
C LEU A 767 4.56 -7.71 -9.47
N LEU A 768 3.99 -6.58 -9.05
CA LEU A 768 4.05 -5.35 -9.85
C LEU A 768 5.49 -4.88 -10.05
N LYS A 769 6.32 -4.95 -9.01
CA LYS A 769 7.73 -4.57 -9.14
C LYS A 769 8.46 -5.48 -10.13
N ALA A 770 8.20 -6.80 -10.07
CA ALA A 770 8.85 -7.79 -10.92
C ALA A 770 8.35 -7.80 -12.37
N GLU A 771 7.04 -7.85 -12.57
CA GLU A 771 6.39 -8.09 -13.87
C GLU A 771 6.02 -6.78 -14.59
N LEU A 772 5.69 -5.71 -13.85
CA LEU A 772 5.21 -4.44 -14.39
C LEU A 772 5.96 -3.23 -13.81
N PRO A 773 7.29 -3.15 -13.94
CA PRO A 773 8.12 -2.15 -13.24
C PRO A 773 7.75 -0.70 -13.59
N LEU A 774 7.24 -0.44 -14.81
CA LEU A 774 6.75 0.89 -15.21
C LEU A 774 5.50 1.30 -14.43
N VAL A 775 4.57 0.36 -14.21
CA VAL A 775 3.38 0.58 -13.39
C VAL A 775 3.79 0.80 -11.94
N HIS A 776 4.66 -0.04 -11.40
CA HIS A 776 5.20 0.13 -10.04
C HIS A 776 5.84 1.52 -9.85
N SER A 777 6.66 1.97 -10.80
CA SER A 777 7.28 3.30 -10.78
C SER A 777 6.23 4.42 -10.85
N ALA A 778 5.20 4.27 -11.68
CA ALA A 778 4.11 5.24 -11.79
C ALA A 778 3.40 5.50 -10.45
N PHE A 779 3.07 4.44 -9.69
CA PHE A 779 2.51 4.58 -8.34
C PHE A 779 3.48 5.29 -7.37
N ARG A 780 4.76 4.90 -7.36
CA ARG A 780 5.79 5.53 -6.51
C ARG A 780 5.94 7.03 -6.83
N MET A 781 5.92 7.41 -8.11
CA MET A 781 5.99 8.80 -8.56
C MET A 781 4.72 9.60 -8.20
N SER A 782 3.55 8.97 -8.25
CA SER A 782 2.28 9.59 -7.87
C SER A 782 2.06 9.65 -6.34
N GLY A 783 2.91 8.99 -5.55
CA GLY A 783 2.95 9.14 -4.09
C GLY A 783 1.91 8.33 -3.31
N PHE A 784 1.36 7.26 -3.89
CA PHE A 784 0.40 6.36 -3.24
C PHE A 784 0.62 4.90 -3.66
N THR A 785 -0.02 3.94 -3.00
CA THR A 785 0.26 2.51 -3.21
C THR A 785 -0.77 1.77 -4.06
N PRO A 786 -0.33 0.78 -4.85
CA PRO A 786 -1.25 -0.14 -5.52
C PRO A 786 -2.15 -0.89 -4.55
N SER A 787 -1.66 -1.16 -3.33
CA SER A 787 -2.40 -1.81 -2.26
C SER A 787 -3.72 -1.10 -1.93
N GLN A 788 -3.70 0.24 -1.88
CA GLN A 788 -4.92 1.03 -1.59
C GLN A 788 -6.01 0.80 -2.65
N ILE A 789 -5.63 0.76 -3.92
CA ILE A 789 -6.57 0.61 -5.03
C ILE A 789 -7.08 -0.83 -5.11
N CYS A 790 -6.19 -1.81 -4.97
CA CYS A 790 -6.59 -3.22 -5.02
C CYS A 790 -7.49 -3.56 -3.84
N LEU A 791 -7.19 -3.10 -2.63
CA LEU A 791 -8.05 -3.30 -1.47
C LEU A 791 -9.43 -2.68 -1.71
N HIS A 792 -9.47 -1.46 -2.26
CA HIS A 792 -10.72 -0.78 -2.59
C HIS A 792 -11.62 -1.58 -3.54
N TRP A 793 -11.04 -2.19 -4.58
CA TRP A 793 -11.80 -3.05 -5.50
C TRP A 793 -12.25 -4.35 -4.82
N LEU A 794 -11.36 -4.99 -4.05
CA LEU A 794 -11.59 -6.30 -3.44
C LEU A 794 -12.66 -6.26 -2.34
N THR A 795 -12.67 -5.24 -1.48
CA THR A 795 -13.61 -5.17 -0.34
C THR A 795 -15.08 -5.07 -0.75
N GLN A 796 -15.35 -4.63 -1.99
CA GLN A 796 -16.69 -4.54 -2.56
C GLN A 796 -16.92 -5.50 -3.74
N CYS A 797 -16.14 -6.59 -3.83
CA CYS A 797 -16.27 -7.61 -4.88
C CYS A 797 -16.25 -7.03 -6.31
N PHE A 798 -15.49 -5.97 -6.56
CA PHE A 798 -15.43 -5.23 -7.83
C PHE A 798 -16.75 -4.60 -8.31
N TRP A 799 -17.77 -4.50 -7.45
CA TRP A 799 -18.99 -3.74 -7.77
C TRP A 799 -18.58 -2.32 -8.18
N ASN A 800 -19.23 -1.78 -9.22
CA ASN A 800 -18.92 -0.50 -9.88
C ASN A 800 -17.70 -0.44 -10.81
N TYR A 801 -16.85 -1.48 -10.83
CA TYR A 801 -15.60 -1.49 -11.59
C TYR A 801 -15.60 -2.52 -12.72
N LEU A 802 -16.20 -3.68 -12.50
CA LEU A 802 -16.35 -4.75 -13.47
C LEU A 802 -17.83 -4.99 -13.80
N ASP A 803 -18.10 -5.46 -15.00
CA ASP A 803 -19.43 -5.97 -15.37
C ASP A 803 -19.76 -7.20 -14.51
N TRP A 804 -21.03 -7.41 -14.19
CA TRP A 804 -21.55 -8.49 -13.36
C TRP A 804 -20.99 -9.86 -13.74
N ARG A 805 -20.91 -10.14 -15.05
CA ARG A 805 -20.33 -11.37 -15.56
C ARG A 805 -18.89 -11.57 -15.12
N GLU A 806 -18.06 -10.54 -15.17
CA GLU A 806 -16.65 -10.62 -14.75
C GLU A 806 -16.54 -10.76 -13.24
N ILE A 807 -17.47 -10.18 -12.46
CA ILE A 807 -17.57 -10.40 -11.00
C ILE A 807 -17.86 -11.88 -10.70
N CYS A 808 -18.82 -12.50 -11.41
CA CYS A 808 -19.10 -13.94 -11.25
C CYS A 808 -17.88 -14.80 -11.61
N LEU A 809 -17.20 -14.46 -12.70
CA LEU A 809 -16.00 -15.17 -13.16
C LEU A 809 -14.82 -15.00 -12.19
N TYR A 810 -14.66 -13.84 -11.58
CA TYR A 810 -13.67 -13.60 -10.52
C TYR A 810 -13.88 -14.57 -9.35
N LEU A 811 -15.10 -14.63 -8.81
CA LEU A 811 -15.42 -15.51 -7.68
C LEU A 811 -15.21 -16.99 -8.06
N CYS A 812 -15.67 -17.40 -9.24
CA CYS A 812 -15.44 -18.76 -9.74
C CYS A 812 -13.95 -19.07 -9.88
N THR A 813 -13.15 -18.14 -10.39
CA THR A 813 -11.71 -18.33 -10.60
C THR A 813 -10.98 -18.50 -9.27
N CYS A 814 -11.25 -17.65 -8.28
CA CYS A 814 -10.63 -17.76 -6.96
C CYS A 814 -10.99 -19.06 -6.24
N VAL A 815 -12.23 -19.54 -6.40
CA VAL A 815 -12.67 -20.80 -5.78
C VAL A 815 -12.14 -22.02 -6.54
N LEU A 816 -12.13 -22.00 -7.86
CA LEU A 816 -11.75 -23.14 -8.70
C LEU A 816 -10.23 -23.38 -8.74
N PHE A 817 -9.43 -22.31 -8.74
CA PHE A 817 -7.97 -22.45 -8.87
C PHE A 817 -7.22 -22.32 -7.55
N SER A 818 -7.67 -21.43 -6.63
CA SER A 818 -7.14 -21.13 -5.27
C SER A 818 -7.09 -19.61 -5.02
N PRO A 819 -7.02 -19.12 -3.75
CA PRO A 819 -6.96 -17.69 -3.42
C PRO A 819 -5.80 -16.88 -4.01
N ASP A 820 -4.68 -17.49 -4.40
CA ASP A 820 -3.56 -16.82 -5.09
C ASP A 820 -3.99 -16.14 -6.39
N TYR A 821 -5.04 -16.64 -7.05
CA TYR A 821 -5.61 -16.01 -8.24
C TYR A 821 -6.23 -14.63 -7.97
N GLN A 822 -6.55 -14.28 -6.71
CA GLN A 822 -6.93 -12.91 -6.36
C GLN A 822 -5.77 -11.92 -6.61
N VAL A 823 -4.53 -12.33 -6.30
CA VAL A 823 -3.32 -11.54 -6.57
C VAL A 823 -3.11 -11.42 -8.08
N TYR A 824 -3.17 -12.54 -8.80
CA TYR A 824 -2.93 -12.58 -10.24
C TYR A 824 -3.95 -11.76 -11.02
N LEU A 825 -5.21 -11.74 -10.58
CA LEU A 825 -6.25 -10.91 -11.19
C LEU A 825 -5.95 -9.42 -11.00
N CYS A 826 -5.58 -8.98 -9.78
CA CYS A 826 -5.20 -7.59 -9.55
C CYS A 826 -4.02 -7.16 -10.43
N VAL A 827 -3.00 -8.01 -10.57
CA VAL A 827 -1.85 -7.76 -11.46
C VAL A 827 -2.26 -7.73 -12.93
N ALA A 828 -3.17 -8.61 -13.35
CA ALA A 828 -3.71 -8.62 -14.72
C ALA A 828 -4.51 -7.35 -15.05
N ILE A 829 -5.34 -6.87 -14.12
CA ILE A 829 -6.07 -5.60 -14.25
C ILE A 829 -5.08 -4.43 -14.39
N LEU A 830 -4.06 -4.37 -13.55
CA LEU A 830 -3.06 -3.30 -13.62
C LEU A 830 -2.20 -3.37 -14.88
N ARG A 831 -1.98 -4.58 -15.44
CA ARG A 831 -1.38 -4.76 -16.77
C ARG A 831 -2.26 -4.20 -17.86
N HIS A 832 -3.56 -4.51 -17.82
CA HIS A 832 -4.55 -3.99 -18.78
C HIS A 832 -4.59 -2.46 -18.78
N LEU A 833 -4.59 -1.86 -17.59
CA LEU A 833 -4.62 -0.41 -17.39
C LEU A 833 -3.27 0.29 -17.60
N GLN A 834 -2.19 -0.43 -17.94
CA GLN A 834 -0.85 0.16 -18.03
C GLN A 834 -0.77 1.41 -18.92
N PRO A 835 -1.37 1.47 -20.13
CA PRO A 835 -1.34 2.68 -20.97
C PRO A 835 -1.97 3.89 -20.27
N ASP A 836 -3.16 3.70 -19.68
CA ASP A 836 -3.89 4.74 -18.98
C ASP A 836 -3.15 5.18 -17.71
N ILE A 837 -2.57 4.24 -16.96
CA ILE A 837 -1.78 4.54 -15.76
C ILE A 837 -0.62 5.47 -16.12
N LEU A 838 0.15 5.14 -17.16
CA LEU A 838 1.30 5.95 -17.56
C LEU A 838 0.88 7.34 -18.06
N GLN A 839 -0.24 7.45 -18.78
CA GLN A 839 -0.79 8.73 -19.21
C GLN A 839 -1.26 9.57 -18.03
N ARG A 840 -2.04 8.99 -17.12
CA ARG A 840 -2.65 9.70 -15.96
C ARG A 840 -1.64 10.05 -14.88
N THR A 841 -0.50 9.36 -14.81
CA THR A 841 0.64 9.81 -13.99
C THR A 841 1.19 11.14 -14.47
N GLN A 842 1.24 11.37 -15.78
CA GLN A 842 1.72 12.65 -16.34
C GLN A 842 0.75 13.80 -16.05
N SER A 843 -0.57 13.54 -16.04
CA SER A 843 -1.59 14.54 -15.71
C SER A 843 -1.81 14.73 -14.20
N GLN A 844 -1.14 13.98 -13.33
CA GLN A 844 -1.34 13.99 -11.87
C GLN A 844 -2.75 13.58 -11.41
N GLU A 845 -3.45 12.77 -12.22
CA GLU A 845 -4.83 12.34 -11.97
C GLU A 845 -4.94 10.84 -11.66
N LEU A 846 -3.82 10.11 -11.63
CA LEU A 846 -3.79 8.65 -11.56
C LEU A 846 -4.68 8.07 -10.44
N GLN A 847 -4.56 8.62 -9.23
CA GLN A 847 -5.32 8.11 -8.08
C GLN A 847 -6.83 8.32 -8.24
N ILE A 848 -7.23 9.49 -8.75
CA ILE A 848 -8.63 9.85 -8.97
C ILE A 848 -9.20 8.95 -10.07
N PHE A 849 -8.47 8.78 -11.17
CA PHE A 849 -8.84 7.90 -12.28
C PHE A 849 -9.13 6.47 -11.79
N LEU A 850 -8.21 5.85 -11.05
CA LEU A 850 -8.37 4.46 -10.60
C LEU A 850 -9.52 4.23 -9.61
N LYS A 851 -10.01 5.30 -8.95
CA LYS A 851 -11.15 5.26 -8.03
C LYS A 851 -12.46 5.65 -8.70
N GLU A 852 -12.45 6.61 -9.60
CA GLU A 852 -13.70 7.17 -10.14
C GLU A 852 -14.18 6.41 -11.38
N GLU A 853 -13.26 5.88 -12.18
CA GLU A 853 -13.55 5.26 -13.47
C GLU A 853 -13.69 3.73 -13.38
N PRO A 854 -14.65 3.14 -14.10
CA PRO A 854 -14.76 1.69 -14.22
C PRO A 854 -13.63 1.11 -15.08
N ILE A 855 -13.34 -0.19 -14.94
CA ILE A 855 -12.28 -0.87 -15.68
C ILE A 855 -12.82 -1.28 -17.06
N GLN A 856 -12.76 -0.36 -18.01
CA GLN A 856 -13.32 -0.57 -19.35
C GLN A 856 -12.55 -1.64 -20.13
N GLY A 857 -13.29 -2.52 -20.82
CA GLY A 857 -12.74 -3.50 -21.76
C GLY A 857 -11.99 -4.68 -21.12
N PHE A 858 -11.86 -4.76 -19.80
CA PHE A 858 -11.20 -5.88 -19.15
C PHE A 858 -12.08 -7.15 -19.20
N LYS A 859 -11.49 -8.25 -19.67
CA LYS A 859 -12.12 -9.58 -19.70
C LYS A 859 -11.15 -10.61 -19.14
N ILE A 860 -11.60 -11.41 -18.16
CA ILE A 860 -10.72 -12.39 -17.48
C ILE A 860 -10.14 -13.42 -18.47
N GLY A 861 -10.92 -13.80 -19.49
CA GLY A 861 -10.50 -14.75 -20.53
C GLY A 861 -9.24 -14.31 -21.29
N ASP A 862 -9.15 -13.02 -21.64
CA ASP A 862 -8.03 -12.46 -22.42
C ASP A 862 -6.71 -12.45 -21.63
N HIS A 863 -6.79 -12.50 -20.30
CA HIS A 863 -5.64 -12.47 -19.39
C HIS A 863 -5.35 -13.81 -18.74
N LEU A 864 -6.11 -14.86 -19.04
CA LEU A 864 -5.98 -16.17 -18.38
C LEU A 864 -4.59 -16.80 -18.60
N GLU A 865 -4.05 -16.73 -19.82
CA GLU A 865 -2.72 -17.27 -20.12
C GLU A 865 -1.62 -16.57 -19.30
N PHE A 866 -1.74 -15.25 -19.12
CA PHE A 866 -0.83 -14.49 -18.27
C PHE A 866 -0.93 -14.92 -16.81
N MET A 867 -2.13 -15.06 -16.26
CA MET A 867 -2.32 -15.52 -14.88
C MET A 867 -1.79 -16.95 -14.67
N LEU A 868 -1.96 -17.84 -15.65
CA LEU A 868 -1.36 -19.18 -15.61
C LEU A 868 0.18 -19.13 -15.64
N GLY A 869 0.76 -18.12 -16.31
CA GLY A 869 2.20 -17.85 -16.25
C GLY A 869 2.65 -17.43 -14.85
N LEU A 870 1.91 -16.51 -14.21
CA LEU A 870 2.17 -16.08 -12.83
C LEU A 870 2.04 -17.23 -11.83
N GLU A 871 1.06 -18.10 -12.02
CA GLU A 871 0.90 -19.31 -11.20
C GLU A 871 2.15 -20.18 -11.23
N ARG A 872 2.69 -20.46 -12.43
CA ARG A 872 3.89 -21.30 -12.59
C ARG A 872 5.12 -20.69 -11.90
N SER A 873 5.24 -19.37 -11.92
CA SER A 873 6.39 -18.66 -11.37
C SER A 873 6.30 -18.40 -9.87
N TYR A 874 5.10 -18.12 -9.33
CA TYR A 874 4.95 -17.53 -7.99
C TYR A 874 4.04 -18.32 -7.04
N ARG A 875 3.34 -19.36 -7.49
CA ARG A 875 2.37 -20.08 -6.63
C ARG A 875 3.01 -20.67 -5.37
N SER A 876 4.26 -21.15 -5.47
CA SER A 876 5.00 -21.69 -4.31
C SER A 876 5.08 -20.67 -3.18
N ASP A 877 5.33 -19.41 -3.51
CA ASP A 877 5.61 -18.37 -2.53
C ASP A 877 4.30 -17.77 -2.01
N VAL A 878 3.44 -17.37 -2.95
CA VAL A 878 2.14 -16.73 -2.66
C VAL A 878 1.26 -17.66 -1.84
N LEU A 879 1.04 -18.90 -2.30
CA LEU A 879 0.12 -19.82 -1.65
C LEU A 879 0.67 -20.33 -0.31
N THR A 880 1.99 -20.50 -0.18
CA THR A 880 2.62 -20.88 1.09
C THR A 880 2.41 -19.77 2.13
N ALA A 881 2.62 -18.52 1.76
CA ALA A 881 2.37 -17.39 2.66
C ALA A 881 0.88 -17.22 3.00
N MET A 882 -0.01 -17.44 2.04
CA MET A 882 -1.45 -17.44 2.29
C MET A 882 -1.89 -18.56 3.24
N LYS A 883 -1.14 -19.68 3.33
CA LYS A 883 -1.40 -20.75 4.30
C LYS A 883 -0.76 -20.52 5.67
N ALA A 884 0.21 -19.61 5.78
CA ALA A 884 1.08 -19.49 6.94
C ALA A 884 0.40 -18.91 8.19
N PHE A 885 -0.63 -18.06 8.05
CA PHE A 885 -1.21 -17.34 9.19
C PHE A 885 -2.09 -18.17 10.13
N LEU A 886 -2.36 -19.43 9.77
CA LEU A 886 -3.10 -20.38 10.60
C LEU A 886 -2.19 -21.25 11.48
N LYS A 887 -0.86 -21.18 11.26
CA LYS A 887 0.09 -21.88 12.12
C LYS A 887 0.38 -21.01 13.36
N PRO A 888 0.24 -21.55 14.57
CA PRO A 888 0.49 -20.83 15.82
C PRO A 888 1.93 -20.35 15.96
#